data_AF-A0A364MT78-F1
#
_entry.id   AF-A0A364MT78-F1
#
_cell.length_a   1.000
_cell.length_b   1.000
_cell.length_c   1.000
_cell.angle_alpha   90.00
_cell.angle_beta   90.00
_cell.angle_gamma   90.00
#
_symmetry.space_group_name_H-M   'P 1'
#
loop_
_entity.id
_entity.type
_entity.pdbx_description
1 polymer ?
#
loop_
_entity_poly.entity_id
_entity_poly.type
_entity_poly.pdbx_seq_one_letter_code
_entity_poly.pdbx_strand_id
1 'polypeptide(L)'
;MSTLKLPLLHVFIRKYILNPLLYSPLSRIPGPKLYAFTKWRLAWDDWTGQRTRVIHALHLEYGPVVRIGPNEVHFNSLSALRTTYGAGSGFERTDFYRMFDAYGKQNIFTFASGAEHAKRKRLVSRPYSKSGLLQHKVESIVQQKTGDFLKLVDKNAKHGTALEIFAALHYYSIDMITAYLYGTPRFGATTALKGTPEHVALLVDIMDHARRRLSWFAVHVPSLTSWLYTRSGFMSKCVQPILPMAKPATYSGIRAHALRAMHAYRDADPMSRAEAQKSVIAELYEATSKHRAELDDLEIASECADHLLAGIDTTSDTLMFMIWCLSLPQNARVQERLVEECQSIAEDEIFNGAVGLKTADNMPYLSVVIKETLRLFAPLPASEPRTSGVDTVIDDYEIPRGTVCSMAPYSLHRNEAVFPDSHVWKHERWLSNNKQELAEMERWFWAFSSGARMCIGMQMVARNRSQRKMNAFTTLFFAATAVSLVIRTPVSGRSRYPRMTSRSNEMDSAPYRDASLPVDERVEDLLQRMNMEEKAGQLFHNIISQGPNGTLLNTTGPAVEGQFMSHFNLHGPISDVRATVQWYNNLQQMALDTRLGIPITVSSDPRHAFTNAEGSQIAATKFSQWPESLGLAAIRDAELIHTFGDIARQEYKAVGIRSALHPQIDVATEPRWARIGGTMGENATLTAELAVAYIKGFHGPDGFGHDSVTTVSKHFPGSGPVEHGEDSHFTYGKNATYPGNNFEHHLIPFKAAIAAGTRQMMPYYSRPMGTPLEEVAAGMNKDIVTGLLRDDLGFEGIVVSDWGLVTDSVIAGQDMPARAWGAENLTELQRTEKILNAGTDQLGGESRTDLILELVEKGIVPESRIDTSVRRLLREKFLLGLFDNPFADADTAVATVGQDAWRATGYEAQKKSFTLLTNKDAVLPLSAPENSGSKFYVEGLNATFLESRHFTVVQTPEEADYAFLRLAAPYEPRPGGFEKNYHSGSLEYNATEKARQAAIYAAVPTIVDIYLDRPGAFPEIADQAHALMVNFGASPDAFLDVVFGVDGSGPMGLLPFDLPRSDEAAEAQMEDVPFDTVDPVFRFGHGLRYADC
;
A
#
# COMPACT_ATOMS: atom_id res chain seq x y z
N MET A 1 -33.02 16.78 -42.75
CA MET A 1 -31.74 16.33 -42.14
C MET A 1 -31.36 14.87 -42.47
N SER A 2 -32.00 14.19 -43.45
CA SER A 2 -31.73 12.77 -43.77
C SER A 2 -30.87 12.53 -45.02
N THR A 3 -30.72 13.51 -45.93
CA THR A 3 -30.03 13.34 -47.23
C THR A 3 -28.51 13.55 -47.19
N LEU A 4 -27.97 14.18 -46.14
CA LEU A 4 -26.52 14.40 -45.97
C LEU A 4 -25.77 13.25 -45.26
N LYS A 5 -26.47 12.25 -44.70
CA LYS A 5 -25.84 11.19 -43.89
C LYS A 5 -25.25 10.04 -44.71
N LEU A 6 -25.85 9.69 -45.85
CA LEU A 6 -25.36 8.59 -46.72
C LEU A 6 -24.00 8.86 -47.38
N PRO A 7 -23.71 10.06 -47.93
CA PRO A 7 -22.40 10.36 -48.51
C PRO A 7 -21.30 10.36 -47.46
N LEU A 8 -21.58 10.89 -46.26
CA LEU A 8 -20.63 10.91 -45.13
C LEU A 8 -20.33 9.50 -44.63
N LEU A 9 -21.36 8.63 -44.52
CA LEU A 9 -21.17 7.23 -44.15
C LEU A 9 -20.37 6.47 -45.22
N HIS A 10 -20.65 6.70 -46.50
CA HIS A 10 -19.89 6.07 -47.59
C HIS A 10 -18.42 6.53 -47.61
N VAL A 11 -18.16 7.83 -47.43
CA VAL A 11 -16.80 8.37 -47.28
C VAL A 11 -16.13 7.82 -46.03
N PHE A 12 -16.85 7.67 -44.93
CA PHE A 12 -16.33 7.10 -43.69
C PHE A 12 -15.94 5.63 -43.88
N ILE A 13 -16.83 4.80 -44.41
CA ILE A 13 -16.56 3.38 -44.70
C ILE A 13 -15.40 3.26 -45.69
N ARG A 14 -15.39 4.04 -46.77
CA ARG A 14 -14.29 4.00 -47.74
C ARG A 14 -12.95 4.41 -47.12
N LYS A 15 -12.92 5.53 -46.40
CA LYS A 15 -11.67 6.11 -45.86
C LYS A 15 -11.12 5.36 -44.66
N TYR A 16 -11.97 4.92 -43.73
CA TYR A 16 -11.55 4.34 -42.44
C TYR A 16 -11.69 2.82 -42.38
N ILE A 17 -12.40 2.18 -43.31
CA ILE A 17 -12.60 0.71 -43.32
C ILE A 17 -11.98 0.08 -44.57
N LEU A 18 -12.45 0.44 -45.77
CA LEU A 18 -12.03 -0.24 -47.01
C LEU A 18 -10.61 0.14 -47.42
N ASN A 19 -10.24 1.42 -47.37
CA ASN A 19 -8.91 1.88 -47.78
C ASN A 19 -7.79 1.27 -46.93
N PRO A 20 -7.84 1.27 -45.58
CA PRO A 20 -6.78 0.67 -44.77
C PRO A 20 -6.66 -0.84 -44.98
N LEU A 21 -7.78 -1.55 -45.17
CA LEU A 21 -7.79 -3.01 -45.23
C LEU A 21 -7.49 -3.59 -46.62
N LEU A 22 -7.94 -2.93 -47.70
CA LEU A 22 -7.95 -3.53 -49.05
C LEU A 22 -7.15 -2.75 -50.09
N TYR A 23 -7.12 -1.41 -50.01
CA TYR A 23 -6.56 -0.56 -51.07
C TYR A 23 -5.22 0.11 -50.72
N SER A 24 -4.84 0.11 -49.44
CA SER A 24 -3.53 0.61 -49.00
C SER A 24 -2.41 -0.33 -49.44
N PRO A 25 -1.22 0.17 -49.85
CA PRO A 25 -0.03 -0.66 -50.03
C PRO A 25 0.31 -1.50 -48.78
N LEU A 26 -0.03 -0.99 -47.60
CA LEU A 26 0.14 -1.69 -46.32
C LEU A 26 -0.78 -2.91 -46.13
N SER A 27 -1.77 -3.13 -47.01
CA SER A 27 -2.65 -4.32 -46.96
C SER A 27 -1.90 -5.63 -47.21
N ARG A 28 -0.73 -5.56 -47.87
CA ARG A 28 0.16 -6.70 -48.14
C ARG A 28 1.02 -7.11 -46.94
N ILE A 29 1.15 -6.23 -45.95
CA ILE A 29 1.97 -6.48 -44.75
C ILE A 29 1.17 -7.41 -43.82
N PRO A 30 1.79 -8.49 -43.31
CA PRO A 30 1.10 -9.44 -42.45
C PRO A 30 0.83 -8.86 -41.05
N GLY A 31 -0.18 -9.40 -40.37
CA GLY A 31 -0.61 -8.97 -39.04
C GLY A 31 -2.12 -9.08 -38.83
N PRO A 32 -2.61 -9.02 -37.58
CA PRO A 32 -4.02 -9.19 -37.30
C PRO A 32 -4.86 -8.04 -37.87
N LYS A 33 -6.00 -8.37 -38.47
CA LYS A 33 -6.85 -7.39 -39.16
C LYS A 33 -7.37 -6.27 -38.26
N LEU A 34 -7.50 -6.53 -36.96
CA LEU A 34 -7.94 -5.54 -35.99
C LEU A 34 -6.93 -4.38 -35.83
N TYR A 35 -5.63 -4.64 -35.90
CA TYR A 35 -4.60 -3.60 -35.91
C TYR A 35 -4.63 -2.80 -37.22
N ALA A 36 -4.82 -3.49 -38.36
CA ALA A 36 -4.96 -2.83 -39.65
C ALA A 36 -6.21 -1.93 -39.73
N PHE A 37 -7.27 -2.28 -38.98
CA PHE A 37 -8.53 -1.55 -38.94
C PHE A 37 -8.47 -0.30 -38.04
N THR A 38 -7.88 -0.39 -36.85
CA THR A 38 -7.92 0.71 -35.88
C THR A 38 -6.64 0.85 -35.06
N LYS A 39 -6.18 2.09 -34.87
CA LYS A 39 -5.07 2.40 -33.95
C LYS A 39 -5.41 2.12 -32.49
N TRP A 40 -6.70 2.09 -32.16
CA TRP A 40 -7.17 1.93 -30.78
C TRP A 40 -6.92 0.53 -30.23
N ARG A 41 -6.73 -0.47 -31.10
CA ARG A 41 -6.30 -1.80 -30.65
C ARG A 41 -4.91 -1.75 -30.01
N LEU A 42 -3.97 -1.06 -30.66
CA LEU A 42 -2.63 -0.87 -30.13
C LEU A 42 -2.63 0.06 -28.92
N ALA A 43 -3.47 1.10 -28.93
CA ALA A 43 -3.69 1.94 -27.75
C ALA A 43 -4.21 1.12 -26.55
N TRP A 44 -5.08 0.13 -26.77
CA TRP A 44 -5.52 -0.78 -25.71
C TRP A 44 -4.38 -1.65 -25.15
N ASP A 45 -3.46 -2.12 -26.00
CA ASP A 45 -2.25 -2.81 -25.52
C ASP A 45 -1.33 -1.90 -24.71
N ASP A 46 -1.25 -0.61 -25.07
CA ASP A 46 -0.52 0.40 -24.29
C ASP A 46 -1.21 0.65 -22.94
N TRP A 47 -2.55 0.67 -22.90
CA TRP A 47 -3.35 0.86 -21.68
C TRP A 47 -3.21 -0.30 -20.70
N THR A 48 -3.14 -1.53 -21.21
CA THR A 48 -2.99 -2.76 -20.40
C THR A 48 -1.53 -3.10 -20.07
N GLY A 49 -0.57 -2.62 -20.86
CA GLY A 49 0.87 -2.69 -20.56
C GLY A 49 1.56 -3.83 -21.23
N GLN A 50 0.92 -4.33 -22.27
CA GLN A 50 1.30 -5.54 -22.96
C GLN A 50 1.94 -5.21 -24.32
N ARG A 51 1.91 -3.94 -24.80
CA ARG A 51 2.38 -3.52 -26.13
C ARG A 51 3.66 -4.20 -26.58
N THR A 52 4.73 -4.08 -25.80
CA THR A 52 6.05 -4.65 -26.17
C THR A 52 6.01 -6.17 -26.34
N ARG A 53 5.35 -6.88 -25.40
CA ARG A 53 5.23 -8.35 -25.45
C ARG A 53 4.31 -8.81 -26.57
N VAL A 54 3.21 -8.09 -26.79
CA VAL A 54 2.24 -8.36 -27.86
C VAL A 54 2.89 -8.16 -29.23
N ILE A 55 3.59 -7.04 -29.45
CA ILE A 55 4.31 -6.81 -30.71
C ILE A 55 5.35 -7.92 -30.95
N HIS A 56 6.08 -8.34 -29.92
CA HIS A 56 7.02 -9.45 -30.07
C HIS A 56 6.32 -10.76 -30.42
N ALA A 57 5.22 -11.10 -29.76
CA ALA A 57 4.41 -12.28 -30.10
C ALA A 57 3.91 -12.22 -31.56
N LEU A 58 3.50 -11.05 -32.04
CA LEU A 58 3.13 -10.88 -33.45
C LEU A 58 4.31 -11.12 -34.40
N HIS A 59 5.54 -10.75 -34.02
CA HIS A 59 6.72 -11.10 -34.82
C HIS A 59 6.99 -12.61 -34.86
N LEU A 60 6.73 -13.31 -33.76
CA LEU A 60 6.85 -14.77 -33.72
C LEU A 60 5.80 -15.46 -34.61
N GLU A 61 4.60 -14.88 -34.73
CA GLU A 61 3.51 -15.43 -35.53
C GLU A 61 3.57 -15.05 -37.02
N TYR A 62 3.80 -13.77 -37.32
CA TYR A 62 3.67 -13.19 -38.67
C TYR A 62 5.00 -12.92 -39.36
N GLY A 63 6.13 -13.06 -38.66
CA GLY A 63 7.48 -12.86 -39.20
C GLY A 63 8.08 -11.47 -38.94
N PRO A 64 9.15 -11.09 -39.66
CA PRO A 64 9.97 -9.92 -39.32
C PRO A 64 9.32 -8.56 -39.60
N VAL A 65 8.20 -8.50 -40.31
CA VAL A 65 7.47 -7.27 -40.62
C VAL A 65 6.02 -7.45 -40.23
N VAL A 66 5.49 -6.59 -39.36
CA VAL A 66 4.11 -6.72 -38.85
C VAL A 66 3.40 -5.38 -38.91
N ARG A 67 2.17 -5.39 -39.42
CA ARG A 67 1.30 -4.22 -39.36
C ARG A 67 0.60 -4.12 -38.00
N ILE A 68 0.93 -3.07 -37.24
CA ILE A 68 0.42 -2.84 -35.88
C ILE A 68 -0.51 -1.62 -35.79
N GLY A 69 -0.83 -0.99 -36.92
CA GLY A 69 -1.84 0.04 -37.00
C GLY A 69 -2.31 0.29 -38.43
N PRO A 70 -3.35 1.11 -38.63
CA PRO A 70 -3.80 1.46 -39.97
C PRO A 70 -2.71 2.14 -40.82
N ASN A 71 -1.80 2.85 -40.16
CA ASN A 71 -0.66 3.55 -40.76
C ASN A 71 0.63 3.36 -39.93
N GLU A 72 0.78 2.19 -39.30
CA GLU A 72 1.92 1.87 -38.43
C GLU A 72 2.40 0.44 -38.67
N VAL A 73 3.71 0.28 -38.87
CA VAL A 73 4.40 -0.97 -39.16
C VAL A 73 5.57 -1.15 -38.20
N HIS A 74 5.71 -2.35 -37.65
CA HIS A 74 6.82 -2.73 -36.79
C HIS A 74 7.73 -3.72 -37.52
N PHE A 75 9.04 -3.50 -37.41
CA PHE A 75 10.07 -4.30 -38.08
C PHE A 75 10.99 -4.99 -37.07
N ASN A 76 11.53 -6.13 -37.47
CA ASN A 76 12.52 -6.92 -36.73
C ASN A 76 13.60 -7.47 -37.68
N SER A 77 14.28 -6.58 -38.42
CA SER A 77 15.33 -6.93 -39.39
C SER A 77 16.46 -5.89 -39.45
N LEU A 78 17.67 -6.31 -39.81
CA LEU A 78 18.80 -5.37 -39.99
C LEU A 78 18.63 -4.42 -41.18
N SER A 79 17.92 -4.85 -42.22
CA SER A 79 17.64 -4.02 -43.40
C SER A 79 16.76 -2.84 -42.99
N ALA A 80 15.63 -3.11 -42.32
CA ALA A 80 14.77 -2.08 -41.76
C ALA A 80 15.50 -1.17 -40.76
N LEU A 81 16.38 -1.73 -39.91
CA LEU A 81 17.17 -0.97 -38.95
C LEU A 81 18.08 0.05 -39.65
N ARG A 82 18.80 -0.38 -40.70
CA ARG A 82 19.68 0.50 -41.48
C ARG A 82 18.87 1.54 -42.26
N THR A 83 17.78 1.15 -42.89
CA THR A 83 16.95 2.06 -43.70
C THR A 83 16.24 3.10 -42.83
N THR A 84 15.80 2.73 -41.63
CA THR A 84 15.02 3.61 -40.74
C THR A 84 15.92 4.45 -39.84
N TYR A 85 16.91 3.85 -39.18
CA TYR A 85 17.74 4.51 -38.17
C TYR A 85 19.18 4.78 -38.64
N GLY A 86 19.54 4.43 -39.88
CA GLY A 86 20.86 4.67 -40.43
C GLY A 86 21.20 6.16 -40.54
N ALA A 87 22.50 6.46 -40.57
CA ALA A 87 22.95 7.82 -40.82
C ALA A 87 22.50 8.28 -42.21
N GLY A 88 21.77 9.40 -42.27
CA GLY A 88 21.23 9.92 -43.54
C GLY A 88 19.99 9.19 -44.06
N SER A 89 19.28 8.41 -43.22
CA SER A 89 18.08 7.67 -43.63
C SER A 89 16.93 8.54 -44.17
N GLY A 90 16.88 9.82 -43.78
CA GLY A 90 15.76 10.71 -44.08
C GLY A 90 14.50 10.44 -43.23
N PHE A 91 14.56 9.48 -42.32
CA PHE A 91 13.51 9.17 -41.37
C PHE A 91 13.62 10.06 -40.13
N GLU A 92 12.51 10.71 -39.76
CA GLU A 92 12.43 11.67 -38.68
C GLU A 92 11.63 11.14 -37.48
N ARG A 93 11.81 11.76 -36.29
CA ARG A 93 10.99 11.41 -35.11
C ARG A 93 9.54 11.80 -35.35
N THR A 94 8.61 11.00 -34.83
CA THR A 94 7.18 11.30 -34.85
C THR A 94 6.77 12.19 -33.66
N ASP A 95 5.51 12.66 -33.64
CA ASP A 95 4.96 13.43 -32.53
C ASP A 95 4.91 12.66 -31.19
N PHE A 96 5.11 11.34 -31.21
CA PHE A 96 5.25 10.51 -30.01
C PHE A 96 6.25 11.10 -29.01
N TYR A 97 7.38 11.62 -29.49
CA TYR A 97 8.46 12.12 -28.63
C TYR A 97 8.11 13.43 -27.92
N ARG A 98 7.05 14.13 -28.34
CA ARG A 98 6.65 15.42 -27.73
C ARG A 98 6.15 15.27 -26.30
N MET A 99 5.81 14.06 -25.84
CA MET A 99 5.50 13.82 -24.43
C MET A 99 6.69 14.13 -23.49
N PHE A 100 7.91 14.16 -24.03
CA PHE A 100 9.13 14.53 -23.31
C PHE A 100 9.49 16.03 -23.43
N ASP A 101 8.68 16.84 -24.11
CA ASP A 101 8.86 18.30 -24.12
C ASP A 101 8.74 18.84 -22.67
N ALA A 102 9.59 19.79 -22.31
CA ALA A 102 9.54 20.45 -21.01
C ALA A 102 9.39 21.97 -21.18
N TYR A 103 8.49 22.58 -20.39
CA TYR A 103 8.18 24.02 -20.43
C TYR A 103 7.74 24.55 -21.81
N GLY A 104 7.16 23.68 -22.64
CA GLY A 104 6.81 24.02 -24.03
C GLY A 104 8.00 24.16 -24.96
N LYS A 105 9.20 23.73 -24.54
CA LYS A 105 10.44 23.75 -25.31
C LYS A 105 10.89 22.34 -25.67
N GLN A 106 11.35 22.17 -26.90
CA GLN A 106 11.98 20.93 -27.36
C GLN A 106 13.42 20.83 -26.84
N ASN A 107 13.87 19.58 -26.67
CA ASN A 107 15.23 19.23 -26.29
C ASN A 107 15.83 18.26 -27.32
N ILE A 108 17.10 17.87 -27.14
CA ILE A 108 17.77 16.95 -28.09
C ILE A 108 17.01 15.64 -28.31
N PHE A 109 16.24 15.17 -27.31
CA PHE A 109 15.43 13.96 -27.45
C PHE A 109 14.13 14.19 -28.22
N THR A 110 13.55 15.39 -28.24
CA THR A 110 12.22 15.59 -28.85
C THR A 110 12.22 16.18 -30.26
N PHE A 111 13.32 16.77 -30.75
CA PHE A 111 13.37 17.34 -32.10
C PHE A 111 12.93 16.36 -33.18
N ALA A 112 11.89 16.72 -33.94
CA ALA A 112 11.45 15.96 -35.11
C ALA A 112 12.52 15.99 -36.20
N SER A 113 12.98 17.19 -36.60
CA SER A 113 13.93 17.45 -37.68
C SER A 113 15.37 17.03 -37.37
N GLY A 114 16.01 16.34 -38.31
CA GLY A 114 17.41 15.93 -38.24
C GLY A 114 18.37 17.12 -38.24
N ALA A 115 17.99 18.22 -38.92
CA ALA A 115 18.78 19.44 -38.97
C ALA A 115 18.81 20.17 -37.62
N GLU A 116 17.64 20.35 -36.99
CA GLU A 116 17.53 20.99 -35.68
C GLU A 116 18.22 20.17 -34.60
N HIS A 117 18.00 18.85 -34.62
CA HIS A 117 18.71 17.92 -33.77
C HIS A 117 20.23 18.01 -33.95
N ALA A 118 20.74 18.02 -35.19
CA ALA A 118 22.17 18.14 -35.45
C ALA A 118 22.75 19.47 -34.93
N LYS A 119 22.00 20.56 -35.07
CA LYS A 119 22.36 21.88 -34.50
C LYS A 119 22.46 21.81 -32.98
N ARG A 120 21.43 21.28 -32.30
CA ARG A 120 21.42 21.14 -30.83
C ARG A 120 22.51 20.20 -30.33
N LYS A 121 22.70 19.06 -30.99
CA LYS A 121 23.72 18.05 -30.65
C LYS A 121 25.12 18.63 -30.58
N ARG A 122 25.49 19.55 -31.48
CA ARG A 122 26.81 20.21 -31.46
C ARG A 122 27.09 20.97 -30.16
N LEU A 123 26.05 21.46 -29.48
CA LEU A 123 26.16 22.19 -28.22
C LEU A 123 26.28 21.23 -27.03
N VAL A 124 25.45 20.18 -26.99
CA VAL A 124 25.39 19.26 -25.85
C VAL A 124 26.38 18.10 -25.93
N SER A 125 26.96 17.77 -27.10
CA SER A 125 27.80 16.56 -27.23
C SER A 125 29.18 16.66 -26.58
N ARG A 126 29.69 17.87 -26.34
CA ARG A 126 31.03 18.08 -25.78
C ARG A 126 31.15 17.54 -24.32
N PRO A 127 30.22 17.84 -23.39
CA PRO A 127 30.25 17.26 -22.05
C PRO A 127 30.31 15.73 -22.03
N TYR A 128 29.59 15.09 -22.95
CA TYR A 128 29.50 13.63 -23.09
C TYR A 128 30.62 13.02 -23.95
N SER A 129 31.50 13.85 -24.52
CA SER A 129 32.71 13.36 -25.19
C SER A 129 33.71 12.87 -24.15
N LYS A 130 34.61 11.96 -24.55
CA LYS A 130 35.71 11.49 -23.70
C LYS A 130 36.49 12.63 -23.02
N SER A 131 36.84 13.68 -23.76
CA SER A 131 37.54 14.85 -23.22
C SER A 131 36.68 15.65 -22.25
N GLY A 132 35.36 15.70 -22.47
CA GLY A 132 34.40 16.34 -21.56
C GLY A 132 34.31 15.59 -20.24
N LEU A 133 34.10 14.27 -20.26
CA LEU A 133 33.98 13.44 -19.05
C LEU A 133 35.19 13.61 -18.11
N LEU A 134 36.39 13.72 -18.68
CA LEU A 134 37.60 14.06 -17.94
C LEU A 134 37.58 15.45 -17.32
N GLN A 135 37.22 16.45 -18.13
CA GLN A 135 37.18 17.85 -17.70
C GLN A 135 36.17 18.05 -16.55
N HIS A 136 35.08 17.30 -16.55
CA HIS A 136 33.98 17.33 -15.58
C HIS A 136 34.24 16.52 -14.29
N LYS A 137 35.45 15.98 -14.08
CA LYS A 137 35.80 15.18 -12.89
C LYS A 137 34.82 14.02 -12.62
N VAL A 138 34.25 13.41 -13.66
CA VAL A 138 33.26 12.33 -13.52
C VAL A 138 33.80 11.19 -12.66
N GLU A 139 35.07 10.83 -12.83
CA GLU A 139 35.75 9.81 -12.00
C GLU A 139 35.59 10.07 -10.50
N SER A 140 35.80 11.31 -10.04
CA SER A 140 35.68 11.66 -8.63
C SER A 140 34.23 11.61 -8.12
N ILE A 141 33.27 12.02 -8.95
CA ILE A 141 31.83 11.94 -8.63
C ILE A 141 31.45 10.48 -8.44
N VAL A 142 31.86 9.62 -9.37
CA VAL A 142 31.51 8.21 -9.35
C VAL A 142 32.17 7.50 -8.17
N GLN A 143 33.45 7.76 -7.89
CA GLN A 143 34.13 7.20 -6.71
C GLN A 143 33.44 7.62 -5.41
N GLN A 144 33.09 8.90 -5.28
CA GLN A 144 32.40 9.41 -4.09
C GLN A 144 31.02 8.77 -3.92
N LYS A 145 30.17 8.81 -4.95
CA LYS A 145 28.80 8.29 -4.87
C LYS A 145 28.77 6.78 -4.71
N THR A 146 29.75 6.07 -5.28
CA THR A 146 29.89 4.62 -5.08
C THR A 146 30.25 4.32 -3.63
N GLY A 147 31.20 5.05 -3.05
CA GLY A 147 31.50 4.93 -1.62
C GLY A 147 30.31 5.24 -0.73
N ASP A 148 29.49 6.24 -1.06
CA ASP A 148 28.26 6.56 -0.33
C ASP A 148 27.20 5.44 -0.45
N PHE A 149 27.05 4.84 -1.64
CA PHE A 149 26.18 3.67 -1.84
C PHE A 149 26.68 2.44 -1.08
N LEU A 150 27.99 2.15 -1.10
CA LEU A 150 28.57 1.04 -0.34
C LEU A 150 28.43 1.25 1.17
N LYS A 151 28.56 2.49 1.66
CA LYS A 151 28.24 2.79 3.07
C LYS A 151 26.78 2.54 3.39
N LEU A 152 25.86 2.82 2.47
CA LEU A 152 24.45 2.49 2.64
C LEU A 152 24.25 0.96 2.70
N VAL A 153 24.90 0.21 1.82
CA VAL A 153 24.89 -1.26 1.84
C VAL A 153 25.50 -1.80 3.15
N ASP A 154 26.70 -1.35 3.53
CA ASP A 154 27.40 -1.74 4.76
C ASP A 154 26.61 -1.39 6.01
N LYS A 155 25.96 -0.22 6.04
CA LYS A 155 25.09 0.19 7.14
C LYS A 155 23.96 -0.83 7.29
N ASN A 156 23.25 -1.15 6.21
CA ASN A 156 22.15 -2.12 6.25
C ASN A 156 22.66 -3.53 6.61
N ALA A 157 23.78 -3.98 6.03
CA ALA A 157 24.40 -5.25 6.35
C ALA A 157 24.83 -5.36 7.83
N LYS A 158 25.40 -4.30 8.42
CA LYS A 158 25.76 -4.26 9.85
C LYS A 158 24.56 -4.30 10.78
N HIS A 159 23.42 -3.77 10.33
CA HIS A 159 22.16 -3.80 11.08
C HIS A 159 21.32 -5.05 10.78
N GLY A 160 21.81 -5.97 9.94
CA GLY A 160 21.07 -7.17 9.53
C GLY A 160 19.86 -6.88 8.65
N THR A 161 19.65 -5.64 8.19
CA THR A 161 18.45 -5.24 7.46
C THR A 161 18.61 -5.43 5.96
N ALA A 162 17.56 -5.93 5.29
CA ALA A 162 17.51 -5.99 3.83
C ALA A 162 17.47 -4.57 3.22
N LEU A 163 18.32 -4.30 2.22
CA LEU A 163 18.29 -3.06 1.44
C LEU A 163 17.45 -3.27 0.18
N GLU A 164 16.38 -2.48 0.01
CA GLU A 164 15.58 -2.47 -1.21
C GLU A 164 16.41 -1.86 -2.36
N ILE A 165 16.91 -2.73 -3.25
CA ILE A 165 17.89 -2.39 -4.28
C ILE A 165 17.31 -1.46 -5.35
N PHE A 166 16.00 -1.53 -5.65
CA PHE A 166 15.40 -0.66 -6.64
C PHE A 166 15.50 0.80 -6.20
N ALA A 167 15.03 1.17 -5.01
CA ALA A 167 15.13 2.52 -4.46
C ALA A 167 16.58 2.95 -4.25
N ALA A 168 17.43 2.08 -3.68
CA ALA A 168 18.83 2.40 -3.39
C ALA A 168 19.63 2.75 -4.65
N LEU A 169 19.41 2.02 -5.76
CA LEU A 169 20.04 2.32 -7.04
C LEU A 169 19.50 3.61 -7.67
N HIS A 170 18.21 3.94 -7.48
CA HIS A 170 17.66 5.22 -7.92
C HIS A 170 18.24 6.39 -7.10
N TYR A 171 18.49 6.22 -5.79
CA TYR A 171 19.23 7.19 -4.97
C TYR A 171 20.65 7.41 -5.48
N TYR A 172 21.33 6.32 -5.84
CA TYR A 172 22.66 6.39 -6.43
C TYR A 172 22.67 7.14 -7.76
N SER A 173 21.77 6.78 -8.68
CA SER A 173 21.70 7.37 -10.01
C SER A 173 21.30 8.84 -9.98
N ILE A 174 20.32 9.26 -9.16
CA ILE A 174 19.95 10.67 -9.07
C ILE A 174 21.08 11.53 -8.50
N ASP A 175 21.76 11.05 -7.45
CA ASP A 175 22.90 11.75 -6.86
C ASP A 175 24.06 11.92 -7.85
N MET A 176 24.33 10.88 -8.64
CA MET A 176 25.40 10.90 -9.63
C MET A 176 25.07 11.85 -10.78
N ILE A 177 23.87 11.73 -11.36
CA ILE A 177 23.48 12.51 -12.54
C ILE A 177 23.30 13.98 -12.18
N THR A 178 22.69 14.30 -11.04
CA THR A 178 22.51 15.69 -10.61
C THR A 178 23.85 16.37 -10.27
N ALA A 179 24.82 15.65 -9.69
CA ALA A 179 26.18 16.16 -9.50
C ALA A 179 26.87 16.46 -10.84
N TYR A 180 26.68 15.62 -11.86
CA TYR A 180 27.23 15.86 -13.19
C TYR A 180 26.53 17.01 -13.93
N LEU A 181 25.20 17.10 -13.84
CA LEU A 181 24.42 18.11 -14.55
C LEU A 181 24.55 19.51 -13.93
N TYR A 182 24.55 19.58 -12.59
CA TYR A 182 24.43 20.83 -11.86
C TYR A 182 25.67 21.21 -11.05
N GLY A 183 26.61 20.27 -10.86
CA GLY A 183 27.84 20.51 -10.10
C GLY A 183 27.63 20.35 -8.61
N THR A 184 27.32 21.44 -7.90
CA THR A 184 27.25 21.47 -6.43
C THR A 184 25.80 21.47 -5.91
N PRO A 185 25.57 21.12 -4.63
CA PRO A 185 24.21 21.16 -4.05
C PRO A 185 23.53 22.52 -4.17
N ARG A 186 24.32 23.61 -4.17
CA ARG A 186 23.83 24.98 -4.37
C ARG A 186 23.06 25.16 -5.68
N PHE A 187 23.45 24.42 -6.72
CA PHE A 187 22.86 24.53 -8.05
C PHE A 187 21.95 23.35 -8.40
N GLY A 188 21.70 22.43 -7.46
CA GLY A 188 20.74 21.33 -7.63
C GLY A 188 21.33 19.92 -7.63
N ALA A 189 22.60 19.73 -7.25
CA ALA A 189 23.12 18.38 -6.99
C ALA A 189 22.45 17.77 -5.75
N THR A 190 22.03 16.51 -5.85
CA THR A 190 21.23 15.84 -4.81
C THR A 190 22.08 14.97 -3.87
N THR A 191 21.46 14.58 -2.76
CA THR A 191 22.02 13.79 -1.66
C THR A 191 21.04 12.73 -1.15
N ALA A 192 20.28 12.11 -2.05
CA ALA A 192 19.32 11.05 -1.77
C ALA A 192 19.96 9.84 -1.06
N LEU A 193 21.22 9.49 -1.38
CA LEU A 193 21.96 8.42 -0.68
C LEU A 193 22.16 8.71 0.82
N LYS A 194 22.07 9.97 1.23
CA LYS A 194 22.16 10.40 2.63
C LYS A 194 20.79 10.49 3.32
N GLY A 195 19.71 10.13 2.63
CA GLY A 195 18.34 10.16 3.16
C GLY A 195 17.71 11.54 3.21
N THR A 196 18.18 12.52 2.42
CA THR A 196 17.57 13.86 2.37
C THR A 196 16.12 13.76 1.83
N PRO A 197 15.09 14.08 2.63
CA PRO A 197 13.69 13.82 2.27
C PRO A 197 13.27 14.47 0.96
N GLU A 198 13.69 15.71 0.70
CA GLU A 198 13.34 16.45 -0.51
C GLU A 198 13.92 15.80 -1.77
N HIS A 199 15.12 15.22 -1.66
CA HIS A 199 15.79 14.54 -2.77
C HIS A 199 15.21 13.13 -3.01
N VAL A 200 14.85 12.42 -1.93
CA VAL A 200 14.11 11.16 -2.03
C VAL A 200 12.73 11.38 -2.66
N ALA A 201 12.05 12.47 -2.31
CA ALA A 201 10.74 12.83 -2.85
C ALA A 201 10.76 13.07 -4.37
N LEU A 202 11.89 13.49 -4.96
CA LEU A 202 12.03 13.63 -6.43
C LEU A 202 11.82 12.31 -7.18
N LEU A 203 12.02 11.16 -6.51
CA LEU A 203 11.86 9.83 -7.08
C LEU A 203 10.43 9.30 -6.97
N VAL A 204 9.56 9.91 -6.16
CA VAL A 204 8.17 9.46 -5.98
C VAL A 204 7.41 9.50 -7.32
N ASP A 205 7.57 10.58 -8.09
CA ASP A 205 6.99 10.70 -9.45
C ASP A 205 7.51 9.63 -10.42
N ILE A 206 8.74 9.15 -10.21
CA ILE A 206 9.37 8.10 -11.04
C ILE A 206 8.84 6.72 -10.66
N MET A 207 8.64 6.49 -9.36
CA MET A 207 8.19 5.21 -8.81
C MET A 207 6.67 4.99 -8.92
N ASP A 208 5.87 6.04 -9.12
CA ASP A 208 4.41 5.93 -9.23
C ASP A 208 3.96 5.30 -10.55
N HIS A 209 3.35 4.11 -10.47
CA HIS A 209 2.80 3.38 -11.61
C HIS A 209 1.65 4.13 -12.34
N ALA A 210 0.96 5.07 -11.67
CA ALA A 210 -0.07 5.89 -12.27
C ALA A 210 0.47 6.71 -13.45
N ARG A 211 1.77 7.05 -13.47
CA ARG A 211 2.45 7.80 -14.55
C ARG A 211 2.20 7.21 -15.95
N ARG A 212 2.02 5.89 -16.03
CA ARG A 212 1.78 5.18 -17.29
C ARG A 212 0.41 5.51 -17.89
N ARG A 213 -0.62 5.64 -17.04
CA ARG A 213 -1.97 6.06 -17.49
C ARG A 213 -1.93 7.50 -17.97
N LEU A 214 -1.17 8.37 -17.31
CA LEU A 214 -0.99 9.77 -17.72
C LEU A 214 -0.36 9.87 -19.12
N SER A 215 0.74 9.14 -19.34
CA SER A 215 1.47 9.13 -20.61
C SER A 215 0.62 8.61 -21.77
N TRP A 216 -0.31 7.68 -21.49
CA TRP A 216 -1.24 7.16 -22.47
C TRP A 216 -2.12 8.26 -23.11
N PHE A 217 -2.67 9.17 -22.28
CA PHE A 217 -3.49 10.28 -22.78
C PHE A 217 -2.66 11.27 -23.59
N ALA A 218 -1.43 11.56 -23.15
CA ALA A 218 -0.51 12.42 -23.88
C ALA A 218 -0.16 11.90 -25.28
N VAL A 219 -0.06 10.58 -25.45
CA VAL A 219 0.25 9.94 -26.74
C VAL A 219 -0.98 9.77 -27.63
N HIS A 220 -2.10 9.27 -27.08
CA HIS A 220 -3.23 8.84 -27.91
C HIS A 220 -4.29 9.93 -28.13
N VAL A 221 -4.39 10.90 -27.22
CA VAL A 221 -5.31 12.06 -27.29
C VAL A 221 -4.60 13.40 -27.01
N PRO A 222 -3.51 13.74 -27.73
CA PRO A 222 -2.62 14.86 -27.41
C PRO A 222 -3.33 16.23 -27.40
N SER A 223 -4.25 16.47 -28.33
CA SER A 223 -4.97 17.75 -28.42
C SER A 223 -5.90 17.99 -27.23
N LEU A 224 -6.64 16.93 -26.82
CA LEU A 224 -7.51 17.00 -25.65
C LEU A 224 -6.66 17.17 -24.39
N THR A 225 -5.60 16.37 -24.24
CA THR A 225 -4.64 16.49 -23.13
C THR A 225 -4.09 17.92 -23.05
N SER A 226 -3.52 18.47 -24.12
CA SER A 226 -3.00 19.84 -24.13
C SER A 226 -4.07 20.89 -23.79
N TRP A 227 -5.28 20.75 -24.35
CA TRP A 227 -6.39 21.66 -24.04
C TRP A 227 -6.78 21.63 -22.55
N LEU A 228 -6.84 20.43 -21.96
CA LEU A 228 -7.15 20.23 -20.54
C LEU A 228 -6.08 20.89 -19.65
N TYR A 229 -4.79 20.71 -19.97
CA TYR A 229 -3.67 21.28 -19.20
C TYR A 229 -3.51 22.80 -19.34
N THR A 230 -4.13 23.41 -20.36
CA THR A 230 -4.12 24.88 -20.52
C THR A 230 -5.29 25.58 -19.83
N ARG A 231 -6.18 24.85 -19.13
CA ARG A 231 -7.32 25.45 -18.42
C ARG A 231 -6.86 26.06 -17.09
N SER A 232 -7.30 27.29 -16.80
CA SER A 232 -7.04 28.03 -15.57
C SER A 232 -8.34 28.47 -14.89
N GLY A 233 -8.26 28.97 -13.65
CA GLY A 233 -9.41 29.51 -12.91
C GLY A 233 -10.49 28.47 -12.59
N PHE A 234 -11.76 28.83 -12.75
CA PHE A 234 -12.91 27.95 -12.47
C PHE A 234 -12.89 26.66 -13.30
N MET A 235 -12.55 26.76 -14.59
CA MET A 235 -12.46 25.58 -15.47
C MET A 235 -11.39 24.58 -15.01
N SER A 236 -10.30 25.04 -14.40
CA SER A 236 -9.29 24.14 -13.83
C SER A 236 -9.86 23.34 -12.65
N LYS A 237 -10.64 23.98 -11.77
CA LYS A 237 -11.28 23.33 -10.61
C LYS A 237 -12.36 22.31 -11.03
N CYS A 238 -13.10 22.59 -12.09
CA CYS A 238 -14.10 21.64 -12.62
C CYS A 238 -13.46 20.44 -13.33
N VAL A 239 -12.33 20.67 -13.99
CA VAL A 239 -11.64 19.63 -14.77
C VAL A 239 -10.74 18.77 -13.86
N GLN A 240 -10.15 19.33 -12.80
CA GLN A 240 -9.22 18.64 -11.90
C GLN A 240 -9.71 17.29 -11.33
N PRO A 241 -10.98 17.12 -10.88
CA PRO A 241 -11.48 15.85 -10.34
C PRO A 241 -11.68 14.77 -11.41
N ILE A 242 -11.91 15.17 -12.67
CA ILE A 242 -12.16 14.26 -13.80
C ILE A 242 -10.93 14.04 -14.67
N LEU A 243 -9.84 14.79 -14.42
CA LEU A 243 -8.57 14.48 -15.05
C LEU A 243 -8.10 13.15 -14.50
N PRO A 244 -7.83 12.15 -15.36
CA PRO A 244 -7.14 10.92 -14.96
C PRO A 244 -5.68 11.17 -14.54
N MET A 245 -5.32 12.44 -14.28
CA MET A 245 -3.99 13.02 -14.10
C MET A 245 -3.98 14.07 -12.98
N ALA A 246 -4.60 13.74 -11.84
CA ALA A 246 -4.36 14.45 -10.59
C ALA A 246 -2.84 14.49 -10.31
N LYS A 247 -2.32 15.64 -9.87
CA LYS A 247 -0.89 15.81 -9.61
C LYS A 247 -0.39 14.75 -8.62
N PRO A 248 0.85 14.25 -8.79
CA PRO A 248 1.87 14.73 -9.73
C PRO A 248 1.68 14.24 -11.18
N ALA A 249 1.93 15.14 -12.14
CA ALA A 249 1.97 14.79 -13.56
C ALA A 249 3.33 14.14 -13.90
N THR A 250 3.40 13.33 -14.96
CA THR A 250 4.63 12.64 -15.37
C THR A 250 5.86 13.57 -15.38
N TYR A 251 6.85 13.25 -14.55
CA TYR A 251 8.12 13.98 -14.36
C TYR A 251 7.98 15.43 -13.86
N SER A 252 6.90 15.77 -13.17
CA SER A 252 6.67 17.13 -12.68
C SER A 252 7.71 17.60 -11.66
N GLY A 253 8.13 16.72 -10.73
CA GLY A 253 9.20 17.01 -9.77
C GLY A 253 10.55 17.22 -10.42
N ILE A 254 10.93 16.35 -11.37
CA ILE A 254 12.19 16.43 -12.15
C ILE A 254 12.23 17.72 -12.99
N ARG A 255 11.12 18.06 -13.65
CA ARG A 255 10.99 19.33 -14.38
C ARG A 255 11.13 20.52 -13.41
N ALA A 256 10.35 20.54 -12.34
CA ALA A 256 10.45 21.63 -11.36
C ALA A 256 11.87 21.79 -10.79
N HIS A 257 12.58 20.68 -10.57
CA HIS A 257 13.97 20.67 -10.12
C HIS A 257 14.93 21.30 -11.13
N ALA A 258 14.86 20.88 -12.40
CA ALA A 258 15.71 21.42 -13.46
C ALA A 258 15.49 22.94 -13.69
N LEU A 259 14.24 23.41 -13.60
CA LEU A 259 13.93 24.83 -13.71
C LEU A 259 14.50 25.64 -12.54
N ARG A 260 14.36 25.13 -11.30
CA ARG A 260 14.94 25.78 -10.12
C ARG A 260 16.46 25.83 -10.20
N ALA A 261 17.10 24.74 -10.61
CA ALA A 261 18.55 24.68 -10.83
C ALA A 261 19.01 25.73 -11.83
N MET A 262 18.27 25.91 -12.94
CA MET A 262 18.58 26.92 -13.95
C MET A 262 18.46 28.35 -13.43
N HIS A 263 17.38 28.68 -12.72
CA HIS A 263 17.26 30.00 -12.09
C HIS A 263 18.37 30.24 -11.05
N ALA A 264 18.65 29.25 -10.19
CA ALA A 264 19.71 29.34 -9.20
C ALA A 264 21.08 29.60 -9.84
N TYR A 265 21.37 28.95 -10.98
CA TYR A 265 22.62 29.15 -11.71
C TYR A 265 22.69 30.54 -12.36
N ARG A 266 21.62 31.00 -13.00
CA ARG A 266 21.54 32.32 -13.63
C ARG A 266 21.73 33.46 -12.62
N ASP A 267 21.02 33.36 -11.49
CA ASP A 267 20.93 34.43 -10.48
C ASP A 267 22.18 34.50 -9.58
N ALA A 268 23.06 33.50 -9.66
CA ALA A 268 24.30 33.48 -8.89
C ALA A 268 25.38 34.43 -9.43
N ASP A 269 26.15 35.01 -8.50
CA ASP A 269 27.30 35.83 -8.83
C ASP A 269 28.40 35.01 -9.55
N PRO A 270 29.33 35.65 -10.27
CA PRO A 270 30.38 34.96 -11.02
C PRO A 270 31.28 34.05 -10.18
N MET A 271 31.54 34.37 -8.91
CA MET A 271 32.37 33.52 -8.05
C MET A 271 31.63 32.24 -7.68
N SER A 272 30.35 32.36 -7.31
CA SER A 272 29.50 31.21 -7.02
C SER A 272 29.32 30.30 -8.25
N ARG A 273 29.14 30.87 -9.44
CA ARG A 273 29.09 30.09 -10.69
C ARG A 273 30.40 29.35 -10.99
N ALA A 274 31.54 29.88 -10.56
CA ALA A 274 32.83 29.22 -10.74
C ALA A 274 32.91 27.87 -9.99
N GLU A 275 32.14 27.70 -8.89
CA GLU A 275 32.05 26.43 -8.16
C GLU A 275 31.44 25.30 -9.01
N ALA A 276 30.58 25.65 -9.97
CA ALA A 276 29.92 24.73 -10.88
C ALA A 276 30.50 24.76 -12.31
N GLN A 277 31.69 25.37 -12.53
CA GLN A 277 32.36 25.60 -13.84
C GLN A 277 32.74 24.32 -14.62
N LYS A 278 32.25 23.16 -14.17
CA LYS A 278 32.49 21.83 -14.71
C LYS A 278 31.21 20.99 -14.65
N SER A 279 30.07 21.61 -14.94
CA SER A 279 28.77 20.95 -15.03
C SER A 279 28.13 21.19 -16.40
N VAL A 280 27.15 20.37 -16.78
CA VAL A 280 26.43 20.53 -18.07
C VAL A 280 25.68 21.86 -18.11
N ILE A 281 25.06 22.27 -17.01
CA ILE A 281 24.33 23.54 -16.93
C ILE A 281 25.25 24.74 -17.16
N ALA A 282 26.48 24.69 -16.63
CA ALA A 282 27.48 25.73 -16.83
C ALA A 282 27.89 25.84 -18.31
N GLU A 283 28.13 24.72 -18.99
CA GLU A 283 28.51 24.73 -20.41
C GLU A 283 27.40 25.28 -21.31
N LEU A 284 26.14 24.90 -21.04
CA LEU A 284 24.99 25.40 -21.80
C LEU A 284 24.79 26.90 -21.58
N TYR A 285 24.90 27.37 -20.34
CA TYR A 285 24.81 28.80 -20.02
C TYR A 285 25.97 29.61 -20.64
N GLU A 286 27.19 29.07 -20.62
CA GLU A 286 28.36 29.69 -21.26
C GLU A 286 28.30 29.68 -22.79
N ALA A 287 27.57 28.73 -23.39
CA ALA A 287 27.32 28.75 -24.82
C ALA A 287 26.45 29.95 -25.21
N THR A 288 25.46 30.29 -24.37
CA THR A 288 24.60 31.48 -24.54
C THR A 288 25.37 32.78 -24.29
N SER A 289 26.10 32.89 -23.18
CA SER A 289 26.78 34.14 -22.79
C SER A 289 27.93 34.55 -23.73
N LYS A 290 28.53 33.59 -24.44
CA LYS A 290 29.59 33.83 -25.44
C LYS A 290 29.05 33.96 -26.87
N HIS A 291 27.73 34.15 -27.06
CA HIS A 291 27.04 34.21 -28.36
C HIS A 291 27.33 33.01 -29.28
N ARG A 292 27.64 31.84 -28.72
CA ARG A 292 27.86 30.60 -29.49
C ARG A 292 26.54 29.88 -29.80
N ALA A 293 25.48 30.20 -29.05
CA ALA A 293 24.11 29.78 -29.27
C ALA A 293 23.13 30.82 -28.68
N GLU A 294 21.90 30.87 -29.18
CA GLU A 294 20.78 31.62 -28.59
C GLU A 294 19.88 30.63 -27.83
N LEU A 295 20.31 30.16 -26.66
CA LEU A 295 19.45 29.33 -25.80
C LEU A 295 18.88 30.18 -24.67
N ASP A 296 17.55 30.18 -24.51
CA ASP A 296 16.91 30.79 -23.36
C ASP A 296 16.94 29.87 -22.11
N ASP A 297 16.61 30.43 -20.95
CA ASP A 297 16.62 29.70 -19.67
C ASP A 297 15.72 28.46 -19.70
N LEU A 298 14.58 28.51 -20.39
CA LEU A 298 13.64 27.39 -20.47
C LEU A 298 14.18 26.28 -21.39
N GLU A 299 14.90 26.63 -22.44
CA GLU A 299 15.59 25.67 -23.30
C GLU A 299 16.73 24.97 -22.54
N ILE A 300 17.53 25.71 -21.76
CA ILE A 300 18.57 25.09 -20.92
C ILE A 300 17.94 24.18 -19.86
N ALA A 301 16.89 24.64 -19.18
CA ALA A 301 16.17 23.82 -18.21
C ALA A 301 15.53 22.58 -18.87
N SER A 302 15.06 22.69 -20.12
CA SER A 302 14.48 21.56 -20.87
C SER A 302 15.52 20.50 -21.21
N GLU A 303 16.73 20.91 -21.66
CA GLU A 303 17.85 19.99 -21.87
C GLU A 303 18.30 19.32 -20.56
N CYS A 304 18.40 20.09 -19.46
CA CYS A 304 18.77 19.53 -18.15
C CYS A 304 17.71 18.55 -17.62
N ALA A 305 16.42 18.82 -17.83
CA ALA A 305 15.34 17.91 -17.42
C ALA A 305 15.38 16.60 -18.22
N ASP A 306 15.62 16.67 -19.54
CA ASP A 306 15.77 15.50 -20.40
C ASP A 306 16.97 14.64 -20.00
N HIS A 307 18.14 15.27 -19.81
CA HIS A 307 19.34 14.55 -19.40
C HIS A 307 19.19 13.93 -18.00
N LEU A 308 18.52 14.61 -17.07
CA LEU A 308 18.26 14.10 -15.73
C LEU A 308 17.36 12.87 -15.80
N LEU A 309 16.26 12.96 -16.54
CA LEU A 309 15.33 11.86 -16.75
C LEU A 309 16.02 10.65 -17.40
N ALA A 310 16.74 10.88 -18.51
CA ALA A 310 17.41 9.81 -19.24
C ALA A 310 18.48 9.12 -18.38
N GLY A 311 19.19 9.88 -17.54
CA GLY A 311 20.31 9.38 -16.73
C GLY A 311 19.90 8.56 -15.51
N ILE A 312 18.75 8.87 -14.89
CA ILE A 312 18.30 8.18 -13.66
C ILE A 312 17.82 6.76 -14.00
N ASP A 313 16.62 6.63 -14.57
CA ASP A 313 15.91 5.35 -14.76
C ASP A 313 16.76 4.34 -15.54
N THR A 314 17.42 4.77 -16.61
CA THR A 314 18.16 3.84 -17.47
C THR A 314 19.39 3.23 -16.79
N THR A 315 20.03 3.99 -15.90
CA THR A 315 21.20 3.53 -15.15
C THR A 315 20.80 2.61 -14.02
N SER A 316 19.82 3.02 -13.21
CA SER A 316 19.32 2.25 -12.07
C SER A 316 18.71 0.92 -12.52
N ASP A 317 17.89 0.91 -13.58
CA ASP A 317 17.26 -0.31 -14.09
C ASP A 317 18.30 -1.32 -14.61
N THR A 318 19.33 -0.85 -15.33
CA THR A 318 20.40 -1.72 -15.82
C THR A 318 21.14 -2.38 -14.66
N LEU A 319 21.49 -1.60 -13.64
CA LEU A 319 22.18 -2.11 -12.45
C LEU A 319 21.30 -3.08 -11.67
N MET A 320 20.01 -2.76 -11.52
CA MET A 320 19.03 -3.60 -10.84
C MET A 320 18.92 -4.96 -11.51
N PHE A 321 18.64 -5.01 -12.83
CA PHE A 321 18.48 -6.28 -13.54
C PHE A 321 19.76 -7.10 -13.54
N MET A 322 20.93 -6.47 -13.60
CA MET A 322 22.19 -7.19 -13.47
C MET A 322 22.36 -7.78 -12.07
N ILE A 323 22.20 -6.98 -11.01
CA ILE A 323 22.34 -7.45 -9.62
C ILE A 323 21.35 -8.58 -9.35
N TRP A 324 20.10 -8.42 -9.82
CA TRP A 324 19.10 -9.46 -9.78
C TRP A 324 19.58 -10.73 -10.48
N CYS A 325 20.04 -10.65 -11.74
CA CYS A 325 20.58 -11.83 -12.45
C CYS A 325 21.74 -12.49 -11.71
N LEU A 326 22.69 -11.70 -11.21
CA LEU A 326 23.87 -12.19 -10.47
C LEU A 326 23.49 -12.84 -9.14
N SER A 327 22.41 -12.39 -8.50
CA SER A 327 21.92 -12.95 -7.23
C SER A 327 21.24 -14.31 -7.37
N LEU A 328 20.86 -14.71 -8.58
CA LEU A 328 20.14 -15.97 -8.79
C LEU A 328 21.10 -17.18 -8.65
N PRO A 329 20.70 -18.27 -7.94
CA PRO A 329 21.57 -19.41 -7.67
C PRO A 329 22.22 -20.04 -8.91
N GLN A 330 21.49 -20.11 -10.03
CA GLN A 330 22.00 -20.65 -11.30
C GLN A 330 23.16 -19.84 -11.89
N ASN A 331 23.35 -18.59 -11.44
CA ASN A 331 24.38 -17.67 -11.91
C ASN A 331 25.54 -17.52 -10.92
N ALA A 332 25.59 -18.31 -9.83
CA ALA A 332 26.66 -18.25 -8.82
C ALA A 332 28.07 -18.34 -9.44
N ARG A 333 28.26 -19.20 -10.45
CA ARG A 333 29.53 -19.33 -11.18
C ARG A 333 29.94 -18.04 -11.91
N VAL A 334 28.96 -17.28 -12.42
CA VAL A 334 29.18 -15.99 -13.08
C VAL A 334 29.66 -14.97 -12.06
N GLN A 335 29.01 -14.95 -10.90
CA GLN A 335 29.39 -14.10 -9.79
C GLN A 335 30.79 -14.43 -9.27
N GLU A 336 31.12 -15.69 -9.00
CA GLU A 336 32.46 -16.11 -8.56
C GLU A 336 33.56 -15.66 -9.53
N ARG A 337 33.31 -15.80 -10.83
CA ARG A 337 34.28 -15.40 -11.85
C ARG A 337 34.42 -13.88 -11.97
N LEU A 338 33.35 -13.11 -11.72
CA LEU A 338 33.45 -11.67 -11.55
C LEU A 338 34.29 -11.32 -10.32
N VAL A 339 34.07 -11.99 -9.18
CA VAL A 339 34.91 -11.78 -7.98
C VAL A 339 36.39 -12.01 -8.29
N GLU A 340 36.72 -13.07 -9.01
CA GLU A 340 38.10 -13.38 -9.41
C GLU A 340 38.71 -12.27 -10.28
N GLU A 341 37.97 -11.78 -11.28
CA GLU A 341 38.43 -10.65 -12.10
C GLU A 341 38.67 -9.40 -11.24
N CYS A 342 37.85 -9.18 -10.22
CA CYS A 342 37.94 -8.01 -9.35
C CYS A 342 39.07 -8.13 -8.31
N GLN A 343 39.32 -9.34 -7.80
CA GLN A 343 40.44 -9.64 -6.91
C GLN A 343 41.81 -9.53 -7.61
N SER A 344 41.83 -9.56 -8.94
CA SER A 344 43.06 -9.37 -9.73
C SER A 344 43.53 -7.91 -9.85
N ILE A 345 42.76 -6.97 -9.31
CA ILE A 345 43.03 -5.53 -9.39
C ILE A 345 43.96 -5.11 -8.23
N ALA A 346 44.96 -4.30 -8.53
CA ALA A 346 45.89 -3.80 -7.53
C ALA A 346 45.19 -2.81 -6.56
N GLU A 347 45.55 -2.86 -5.27
CA GLU A 347 44.90 -2.05 -4.23
C GLU A 347 45.02 -0.53 -4.48
N ASP A 348 46.10 -0.08 -5.09
CA ASP A 348 46.33 1.33 -5.45
C ASP A 348 45.45 1.84 -6.61
N GLU A 349 44.74 0.93 -7.29
CA GLU A 349 43.75 1.24 -8.31
C GLU A 349 42.32 1.33 -7.76
N ILE A 350 42.10 1.07 -6.46
CA ILE A 350 40.80 1.12 -5.76
C ILE A 350 40.73 2.34 -4.82
N PHE A 351 39.72 3.19 -4.99
CA PHE A 351 39.46 4.39 -4.18
C PHE A 351 38.04 4.36 -3.62
N ASN A 352 37.87 4.35 -2.29
CA ASN A 352 36.56 4.25 -1.62
C ASN A 352 35.69 3.07 -2.14
N GLY A 353 36.31 1.93 -2.43
CA GLY A 353 35.61 0.75 -2.97
C GLY A 353 35.30 0.82 -4.47
N ALA A 354 35.72 1.89 -5.17
CA ALA A 354 35.54 2.06 -6.60
C ALA A 354 36.88 2.09 -7.35
N VAL A 355 37.02 1.37 -8.46
CA VAL A 355 38.28 1.47 -9.25
C VAL A 355 38.28 2.66 -10.20
N GLY A 356 39.49 3.12 -10.51
CA GLY A 356 39.70 4.15 -11.52
C GLY A 356 39.18 3.77 -12.91
N LEU A 357 38.82 4.78 -13.71
CA LEU A 357 38.20 4.59 -15.04
C LEU A 357 39.02 3.68 -15.96
N LYS A 358 40.35 3.84 -15.90
CA LYS A 358 41.31 3.12 -16.72
C LYS A 358 41.37 1.63 -16.39
N THR A 359 41.21 1.27 -15.12
CA THR A 359 41.27 -0.12 -14.64
C THR A 359 40.03 -0.87 -15.04
N ALA A 360 38.87 -0.28 -14.78
CA ALA A 360 37.62 -0.90 -15.12
C ALA A 360 37.47 -1.11 -16.65
N ASP A 361 37.99 -0.20 -17.49
CA ASP A 361 38.08 -0.40 -18.95
C ASP A 361 38.76 -1.71 -19.40
N ASN A 362 39.64 -2.25 -18.55
CA ASN A 362 40.41 -3.46 -18.81
C ASN A 362 39.79 -4.73 -18.20
N MET A 363 38.52 -4.71 -17.78
CA MET A 363 37.79 -5.87 -17.24
C MET A 363 36.93 -6.56 -18.32
N PRO A 364 37.47 -7.57 -19.04
CA PRO A 364 36.77 -8.22 -20.14
C PRO A 364 35.52 -9.01 -19.73
N TYR A 365 35.51 -9.63 -18.55
CA TYR A 365 34.40 -10.48 -18.10
C TYR A 365 33.21 -9.64 -17.63
N LEU A 366 33.47 -8.59 -16.84
CA LEU A 366 32.48 -7.57 -16.49
C LEU A 366 31.79 -6.97 -17.72
N SER A 367 32.58 -6.68 -18.76
CA SER A 367 32.07 -6.09 -20.01
C SER A 367 31.02 -6.97 -20.69
N VAL A 368 31.19 -8.31 -20.67
CA VAL A 368 30.23 -9.22 -21.31
C VAL A 368 28.98 -9.45 -20.46
N VAL A 369 29.10 -9.38 -19.13
CA VAL A 369 27.96 -9.44 -18.19
C VAL A 369 27.06 -8.22 -18.35
N ILE A 370 27.65 -7.02 -18.43
CA ILE A 370 26.95 -5.76 -18.75
C ILE A 370 26.19 -5.90 -20.06
N LYS A 371 26.91 -6.36 -21.08
CA LYS A 371 26.38 -6.44 -22.43
C LYS A 371 25.20 -7.41 -22.52
N GLU A 372 25.29 -8.55 -21.85
CA GLU A 372 24.18 -9.49 -21.81
C GLU A 372 22.98 -8.98 -21.03
N THR A 373 23.22 -8.24 -19.93
CA THR A 373 22.15 -7.58 -19.19
C THR A 373 21.44 -6.57 -20.07
N LEU A 374 22.17 -5.68 -20.74
CA LEU A 374 21.60 -4.69 -21.66
C LEU A 374 20.90 -5.31 -22.87
N ARG A 375 21.34 -6.49 -23.31
CA ARG A 375 20.67 -7.27 -24.36
C ARG A 375 19.31 -7.77 -23.87
N LEU A 376 19.28 -8.46 -22.73
CA LEU A 376 18.05 -9.11 -22.29
C LEU A 376 17.06 -8.12 -21.64
N PHE A 377 17.59 -7.15 -20.90
CA PHE A 377 16.90 -6.15 -20.09
C PHE A 377 17.28 -4.73 -20.50
N ALA A 378 17.16 -4.41 -21.79
CA ALA A 378 17.32 -3.04 -22.25
C ALA A 378 16.37 -2.09 -21.49
N PRO A 379 16.86 -1.02 -20.82
CA PRO A 379 16.00 -0.12 -20.03
C PRO A 379 14.90 0.58 -20.83
N LEU A 380 15.11 0.74 -22.14
CA LEU A 380 14.10 1.23 -23.08
C LEU A 380 13.72 0.11 -24.05
N PRO A 381 12.88 -0.87 -23.64
CA PRO A 381 12.56 -2.04 -24.45
C PRO A 381 11.50 -1.76 -25.53
N ALA A 382 10.91 -0.56 -25.55
CA ALA A 382 9.75 -0.20 -26.36
C ALA A 382 10.08 0.23 -27.80
N SER A 383 9.03 0.45 -28.60
CA SER A 383 9.13 0.89 -30.00
C SER A 383 9.70 2.31 -30.11
N GLU A 384 10.61 2.54 -31.07
CA GLU A 384 11.16 3.86 -31.41
C GLU A 384 10.57 4.41 -32.73
N PRO A 385 9.39 5.06 -32.74
CA PRO A 385 8.67 5.38 -33.98
C PRO A 385 9.32 6.47 -34.85
N ARG A 386 9.49 6.18 -36.14
CA ARG A 386 10.00 7.11 -37.16
C ARG A 386 9.04 7.24 -38.33
N THR A 387 9.15 8.31 -39.10
CA THR A 387 8.39 8.49 -40.34
C THR A 387 9.29 9.03 -41.45
N SER A 388 9.00 8.64 -42.69
CA SER A 388 9.62 9.19 -43.90
C SER A 388 8.69 10.22 -44.55
N GLY A 389 9.27 11.28 -45.11
CA GLY A 389 8.54 12.27 -45.93
C GLY A 389 8.29 11.81 -47.38
N VAL A 390 8.90 10.70 -47.80
CA VAL A 390 8.79 10.12 -49.15
C VAL A 390 8.40 8.65 -49.07
N ASP A 391 7.78 8.15 -50.14
CA ASP A 391 7.48 6.72 -50.27
C ASP A 391 8.80 5.94 -50.33
N THR A 392 8.86 4.80 -49.67
CA THR A 392 10.08 4.00 -49.55
C THR A 392 9.78 2.50 -49.58
N VAL A 393 10.82 1.69 -49.76
CA VAL A 393 10.70 0.23 -49.73
C VAL A 393 11.56 -0.29 -48.58
N ILE A 394 10.95 -1.08 -47.68
CA ILE A 394 11.63 -1.73 -46.57
C ILE A 394 11.24 -3.20 -46.57
N ASP A 395 12.26 -4.08 -46.60
CA ASP A 395 12.09 -5.54 -46.61
C ASP A 395 11.07 -6.01 -47.66
N ASP A 396 11.21 -5.46 -48.87
CA ASP A 396 10.35 -5.72 -50.05
C ASP A 396 8.90 -5.23 -49.94
N TYR A 397 8.55 -4.50 -48.89
CA TYR A 397 7.25 -3.85 -48.75
C TYR A 397 7.30 -2.38 -49.14
N GLU A 398 6.33 -1.95 -49.95
CA GLU A 398 6.08 -0.53 -50.24
C GLU A 398 5.49 0.16 -49.00
N ILE A 399 6.23 1.13 -48.47
CA ILE A 399 5.88 1.94 -47.30
C ILE A 399 5.57 3.36 -47.77
N PRO A 400 4.28 3.77 -47.79
CA PRO A 400 3.89 5.12 -48.17
C PRO A 400 4.46 6.17 -47.21
N ARG A 401 4.74 7.37 -47.73
CA ARG A 401 5.13 8.53 -46.91
C ARG A 401 4.16 8.77 -45.76
N GLY A 402 4.68 9.20 -44.63
CA GLY A 402 3.88 9.43 -43.41
C GLY A 402 3.50 8.15 -42.67
N THR A 403 3.86 6.95 -43.13
CA THR A 403 3.70 5.70 -42.37
C THR A 403 4.68 5.69 -41.19
N VAL A 404 4.19 5.33 -40.01
CA VAL A 404 5.04 5.17 -38.82
C VAL A 404 5.75 3.81 -38.91
N CYS A 405 7.08 3.84 -38.99
CA CYS A 405 7.94 2.66 -38.93
C CYS A 405 8.63 2.61 -37.58
N SER A 406 8.58 1.47 -36.90
CA SER A 406 9.22 1.33 -35.59
C SER A 406 9.90 -0.02 -35.41
N MET A 407 10.87 -0.04 -34.50
CA MET A 407 11.58 -1.22 -34.02
C MET A 407 11.78 -1.08 -32.52
N ALA A 408 12.03 -2.20 -31.85
CA ALA A 408 12.18 -2.25 -30.39
C ALA A 408 13.37 -3.14 -30.00
N PRO A 409 14.23 -2.72 -29.05
CA PRO A 409 15.31 -3.56 -28.54
C PRO A 409 14.80 -4.92 -28.05
N TYR A 410 13.63 -4.96 -27.40
CA TYR A 410 13.04 -6.19 -26.88
C TYR A 410 12.90 -7.28 -27.94
N SER A 411 12.39 -6.93 -29.12
CA SER A 411 12.18 -7.88 -30.24
C SER A 411 13.47 -8.21 -30.97
N LEU A 412 14.35 -7.21 -31.19
CA LEU A 412 15.65 -7.40 -31.84
C LEU A 412 16.56 -8.34 -31.05
N HIS A 413 16.55 -8.20 -29.72
CA HIS A 413 17.42 -8.95 -28.83
C HIS A 413 16.88 -10.34 -28.48
N ARG A 414 15.60 -10.62 -28.79
CA ARG A 414 14.94 -11.93 -28.66
C ARG A 414 14.78 -12.65 -29.99
N ASN A 415 15.66 -12.36 -30.95
CA ASN A 415 15.72 -13.09 -32.20
C ASN A 415 16.55 -14.37 -32.00
N GLU A 416 15.89 -15.52 -31.87
CA GLU A 416 16.53 -16.83 -31.67
C GLU A 416 17.52 -17.22 -32.79
N ALA A 417 17.36 -16.69 -34.01
CA ALA A 417 18.28 -16.96 -35.10
C ALA A 417 19.65 -16.26 -34.92
N VAL A 418 19.69 -15.20 -34.10
CA VAL A 418 20.88 -14.39 -33.84
C VAL A 418 21.43 -14.64 -32.43
N PHE A 419 20.52 -14.78 -31.47
CA PHE A 419 20.83 -15.02 -30.07
C PHE A 419 20.20 -16.36 -29.67
N PRO A 420 20.88 -17.50 -29.88
CA PRO A 420 20.36 -18.79 -29.41
C PRO A 420 20.08 -18.76 -27.90
N ASP A 421 18.97 -19.36 -27.46
CA ASP A 421 18.46 -19.21 -26.09
C ASP A 421 18.22 -17.73 -25.77
N SER A 422 17.50 -17.03 -26.63
CA SER A 422 17.42 -15.56 -26.61
C SER A 422 16.79 -14.99 -25.34
N HIS A 423 15.97 -15.80 -24.67
CA HIS A 423 15.34 -15.47 -23.39
C HIS A 423 16.22 -15.77 -22.16
N VAL A 424 17.32 -16.50 -22.34
CA VAL A 424 18.24 -16.87 -21.25
C VAL A 424 19.34 -15.82 -21.12
N TRP A 425 19.59 -15.37 -19.90
CA TRP A 425 20.72 -14.50 -19.57
C TRP A 425 22.01 -15.30 -19.60
N LYS A 426 22.74 -15.22 -20.73
CA LYS A 426 23.90 -16.08 -21.04
C LYS A 426 25.04 -15.24 -21.59
N HIS A 427 25.90 -14.76 -20.71
CA HIS A 427 26.98 -13.82 -21.04
C HIS A 427 28.11 -14.48 -21.86
N GLU A 428 28.25 -15.81 -21.79
CA GLU A 428 29.25 -16.59 -22.53
C GLU A 428 29.08 -16.49 -24.05
N ARG A 429 27.89 -16.11 -24.54
CA ARG A 429 27.66 -15.88 -25.98
C ARG A 429 28.62 -14.82 -26.53
N TRP A 430 28.97 -13.83 -25.72
CA TRP A 430 29.91 -12.76 -26.10
C TRP A 430 31.39 -13.18 -26.00
N LEU A 431 31.66 -14.37 -25.45
CA LEU A 431 32.99 -14.97 -25.36
C LEU A 431 33.22 -16.03 -26.45
N SER A 432 32.33 -16.14 -27.44
CA SER A 432 32.45 -17.10 -28.54
C SER A 432 33.76 -16.90 -29.32
N ASN A 433 34.46 -18.01 -29.59
CA ASN A 433 35.64 -18.02 -30.45
C ASN A 433 35.29 -17.83 -31.94
N ASN A 434 34.00 -17.90 -32.29
CA ASN A 434 33.53 -17.67 -33.65
C ASN A 434 33.36 -16.17 -33.93
N LYS A 435 34.36 -15.58 -34.58
CA LYS A 435 34.36 -14.15 -34.95
C LYS A 435 33.18 -13.73 -35.83
N GLN A 436 32.64 -14.62 -36.65
CA GLN A 436 31.50 -14.31 -37.52
C GLN A 436 30.20 -14.21 -36.72
N GLU A 437 29.97 -15.16 -35.83
CA GLU A 437 28.81 -15.17 -34.92
C GLU A 437 28.83 -13.93 -34.00
N LEU A 438 29.98 -13.61 -33.42
CA LEU A 438 30.15 -12.41 -32.61
C LEU A 438 29.86 -11.14 -33.42
N ALA A 439 30.43 -11.03 -34.63
CA ALA A 439 30.19 -9.87 -35.49
C ALA A 439 28.71 -9.72 -35.90
N GLU A 440 27.97 -10.83 -36.00
CA GLU A 440 26.54 -10.80 -36.27
C GLU A 440 25.74 -10.34 -35.05
N MET A 441 25.96 -10.92 -33.87
CA MET A 441 25.34 -10.46 -32.62
C MET A 441 25.60 -8.96 -32.36
N GLU A 442 26.80 -8.47 -32.68
CA GLU A 442 27.21 -7.06 -32.59
C GLU A 442 26.49 -6.12 -33.57
N ARG A 443 25.86 -6.65 -34.62
CA ARG A 443 25.02 -5.85 -35.53
C ARG A 443 23.59 -5.73 -35.01
N TRP A 444 23.12 -6.72 -34.28
CA TRP A 444 21.77 -6.77 -33.70
C TRP A 444 21.68 -6.18 -32.30
N PHE A 445 22.82 -6.02 -31.60
CA PHE A 445 22.87 -5.31 -30.34
C PHE A 445 22.49 -3.83 -30.53
N TRP A 446 21.42 -3.41 -29.85
CA TRP A 446 20.71 -2.15 -30.12
C TRP A 446 20.14 -1.50 -28.85
N ALA A 447 20.80 -1.71 -27.70
CA ALA A 447 20.36 -1.16 -26.41
C ALA A 447 20.47 0.39 -26.33
N PHE A 448 21.25 1.01 -27.23
CA PHE A 448 21.49 2.46 -27.29
C PHE A 448 20.93 3.14 -28.54
N SER A 449 20.06 2.44 -29.29
CA SER A 449 19.64 2.81 -30.64
C SER A 449 20.83 2.93 -31.61
N SER A 450 20.63 3.55 -32.78
CA SER A 450 21.67 3.73 -33.80
C SER A 450 21.54 5.04 -34.58
N GLY A 451 22.58 5.36 -35.35
CA GLY A 451 22.60 6.52 -36.25
C GLY A 451 22.75 7.86 -35.54
N ALA A 452 22.29 8.93 -36.19
CA ALA A 452 22.51 10.29 -35.68
C ALA A 452 21.83 10.54 -34.33
N ARG A 453 20.75 9.81 -34.04
CA ARG A 453 19.87 9.96 -32.87
C ARG A 453 20.15 8.96 -31.74
N MET A 454 21.25 8.19 -31.85
CA MET A 454 21.67 7.25 -30.80
C MET A 454 21.94 7.95 -29.47
N CYS A 455 21.84 7.20 -28.37
CA CYS A 455 22.04 7.73 -27.01
C CYS A 455 23.37 8.49 -26.88
N ILE A 456 23.30 9.75 -26.45
CA ILE A 456 24.49 10.60 -26.26
C ILE A 456 25.31 10.17 -25.05
N GLY A 457 24.65 9.58 -24.05
CA GLY A 457 25.27 8.99 -22.87
C GLY A 457 26.00 7.68 -23.14
N MET A 458 25.92 7.09 -24.33
CA MET A 458 26.59 5.80 -24.63
C MET A 458 28.11 5.84 -24.43
N GLN A 459 28.76 7.01 -24.61
CA GLN A 459 30.20 7.18 -24.31
C GLN A 459 30.50 7.07 -22.81
N MET A 460 29.47 7.24 -21.98
CA MET A 460 29.45 6.84 -20.58
C MET A 460 28.90 5.41 -20.41
N VAL A 461 28.85 4.47 -21.35
CA VAL A 461 28.28 3.12 -21.03
C VAL A 461 28.91 1.96 -21.81
N ALA A 462 29.19 2.07 -23.11
CA ALA A 462 29.45 0.89 -23.97
C ALA A 462 30.88 0.76 -24.52
N ARG A 463 31.37 -0.49 -24.62
CA ARG A 463 32.68 -0.86 -25.21
C ARG A 463 32.60 -1.32 -26.68
N ASN A 464 33.39 -0.63 -27.51
CA ASN A 464 33.97 -0.92 -28.83
C ASN A 464 33.14 -1.03 -30.14
N ARG A 465 33.76 -0.50 -31.22
CA ARG A 465 34.01 -1.30 -32.44
C ARG A 465 35.48 -1.45 -32.86
N SER A 466 36.43 -0.60 -32.44
CA SER A 466 37.87 -0.90 -32.51
C SER A 466 38.69 0.14 -31.72
N GLN A 467 39.25 -0.26 -30.57
CA GLN A 467 40.20 0.43 -29.67
C GLN A 467 40.46 1.94 -29.90
N ARG A 468 40.12 2.81 -28.92
CA ARG A 468 41.01 3.86 -28.35
C ARG A 468 40.36 4.63 -27.18
N LYS A 469 40.58 4.07 -25.98
CA LYS A 469 40.79 4.70 -24.65
C LYS A 469 39.64 5.49 -24.00
N MET A 470 39.43 5.16 -22.71
CA MET A 470 38.83 5.89 -21.57
C MET A 470 37.30 6.02 -21.51
N ASN A 471 36.69 5.16 -20.69
CA ASN A 471 35.26 5.16 -20.37
C ASN A 471 35.03 5.52 -18.89
N ALA A 472 34.05 6.39 -18.62
CA ALA A 472 33.79 6.89 -17.27
C ALA A 472 32.82 6.03 -16.42
N PHE A 473 32.35 4.90 -16.98
CA PHE A 473 31.23 4.15 -16.40
C PHE A 473 31.55 2.72 -16.04
N THR A 474 32.71 2.25 -16.46
CA THR A 474 33.34 1.07 -15.90
C THR A 474 33.62 1.31 -14.39
N THR A 475 33.74 2.58 -13.96
CA THR A 475 33.76 3.01 -12.55
C THR A 475 32.37 3.14 -11.90
N LEU A 476 31.30 3.36 -12.69
CA LEU A 476 29.90 3.31 -12.18
C LEU A 476 29.49 1.89 -11.79
N PHE A 477 30.30 0.94 -12.22
CA PHE A 477 30.09 -0.48 -12.10
C PHE A 477 30.75 -1.11 -10.88
N PHE A 478 31.62 -0.40 -10.17
CA PHE A 478 32.24 -0.96 -8.97
C PHE A 478 31.29 -1.12 -7.78
N ALA A 479 30.13 -0.46 -7.83
CA ALA A 479 29.02 -0.76 -6.92
C ALA A 479 28.53 -2.21 -7.07
N ALA A 480 28.58 -2.79 -8.27
CA ALA A 480 28.21 -4.20 -8.49
C ALA A 480 29.35 -5.17 -8.17
N THR A 481 30.60 -4.75 -8.34
CA THR A 481 31.80 -5.52 -7.97
C THR A 481 32.00 -5.65 -6.46
N ALA A 482 31.71 -4.60 -5.70
CA ALA A 482 31.78 -4.65 -4.24
C ALA A 482 30.67 -5.54 -3.66
N VAL A 483 29.52 -5.68 -4.35
CA VAL A 483 28.52 -6.71 -4.01
C VAL A 483 29.07 -8.11 -4.26
N SER A 484 29.93 -8.32 -5.26
CA SER A 484 30.61 -9.61 -5.48
C SER A 484 31.64 -9.93 -4.38
N LEU A 485 32.38 -8.95 -3.86
CA LEU A 485 33.32 -9.14 -2.74
C LEU A 485 32.63 -9.48 -1.41
N VAL A 486 31.34 -9.19 -1.27
CA VAL A 486 30.50 -9.65 -0.15
C VAL A 486 29.97 -11.07 -0.38
N ILE A 487 30.07 -11.64 -1.59
CA ILE A 487 29.48 -12.94 -1.96
C ILE A 487 30.53 -14.07 -2.11
N ARG A 488 31.73 -13.90 -1.54
CA ARG A 488 32.61 -15.03 -1.18
C ARG A 488 32.63 -15.26 0.35
N THR A 489 31.61 -15.94 0.85
CA THR A 489 31.87 -17.17 1.61
C THR A 489 31.21 -18.34 0.87
N PRO A 490 31.89 -19.48 0.67
CA PRO A 490 31.58 -20.41 -0.42
C PRO A 490 30.38 -21.31 -0.08
N VAL A 491 29.43 -21.40 -1.01
CA VAL A 491 28.46 -22.50 -1.12
C VAL A 491 29.13 -23.63 -1.91
N SER A 492 29.86 -24.50 -1.22
CA SER A 492 30.16 -25.84 -1.72
C SER A 492 29.88 -26.86 -0.63
N GLY A 493 28.80 -27.63 -0.79
CA GLY A 493 28.53 -28.84 -0.01
C GLY A 493 28.21 -28.61 1.47
N ARG A 494 26.93 -28.43 1.78
CA ARG A 494 26.32 -28.13 3.09
C ARG A 494 26.35 -26.64 3.45
N SER A 495 25.15 -26.08 3.54
CA SER A 495 24.82 -24.73 4.03
C SER A 495 25.73 -24.26 5.17
N ARG A 496 26.48 -23.16 4.95
CA ARG A 496 26.95 -22.25 6.00
C ARG A 496 27.03 -20.82 5.45
N TYR A 497 25.97 -20.04 5.71
CA TYR A 497 25.98 -18.58 5.85
C TYR A 497 27.11 -18.13 6.81
N PRO A 498 27.50 -16.85 6.88
CA PRO A 498 28.23 -16.36 8.05
C PRO A 498 27.36 -16.65 9.28
N ARG A 499 27.66 -17.75 9.95
CA ARG A 499 27.29 -18.02 11.32
C ARG A 499 27.71 -16.77 12.08
N MET A 500 26.74 -15.99 12.56
CA MET A 500 26.79 -15.58 13.95
C MET A 500 27.15 -16.87 14.70
N THR A 501 28.40 -16.93 15.16
CA THR A 501 29.06 -18.05 15.86
C THR A 501 28.13 -19.22 16.04
N SER A 502 28.21 -20.25 15.19
CA SER A 502 27.39 -21.46 15.30
C SER A 502 26.02 -21.30 15.99
N ARG A 503 24.90 -21.41 15.25
CA ARG A 503 23.86 -22.31 15.78
C ARG A 503 24.60 -23.60 16.14
N SER A 504 24.96 -23.74 17.41
CA SER A 504 25.53 -24.94 17.95
C SER A 504 24.49 -26.02 17.68
N ASN A 505 24.91 -27.27 17.54
CA ASN A 505 23.92 -28.36 17.60
C ASN A 505 23.04 -28.22 18.87
N GLU A 506 23.54 -27.55 19.93
CA GLU A 506 22.80 -27.23 21.15
C GLU A 506 21.61 -26.28 20.96
N MET A 507 21.62 -25.30 20.04
CA MET A 507 20.47 -24.39 19.86
C MET A 507 19.33 -25.03 19.07
N ASP A 508 19.64 -25.85 18.08
CA ASP A 508 18.61 -26.62 17.35
C ASP A 508 18.06 -27.77 18.20
N SER A 509 18.82 -28.22 19.23
CA SER A 509 18.37 -29.16 20.26
C SER A 509 17.98 -28.49 21.59
N ALA A 510 17.74 -27.17 21.59
CA ALA A 510 17.41 -26.47 22.83
C ALA A 510 16.04 -26.91 23.34
N PRO A 511 15.85 -27.12 24.66
CA PRO A 511 14.58 -27.57 25.23
C PRO A 511 13.37 -26.77 24.77
N TYR A 512 13.47 -25.44 24.64
CA TYR A 512 12.32 -24.64 24.19
C TYR A 512 11.81 -24.98 22.77
N ARG A 513 12.61 -25.65 21.94
CA ARG A 513 12.22 -26.10 20.59
C ARG A 513 11.66 -27.52 20.56
N ASP A 514 11.77 -28.26 21.67
CA ASP A 514 11.21 -29.61 21.77
C ASP A 514 9.73 -29.53 22.13
N ALA A 515 8.87 -29.78 21.13
CA ALA A 515 7.43 -29.78 21.30
C ALA A 515 6.90 -30.89 22.24
N SER A 516 7.73 -31.87 22.62
CA SER A 516 7.36 -32.90 23.58
C SER A 516 7.49 -32.47 25.04
N LEU A 517 8.17 -31.35 25.31
CA LEU A 517 8.34 -30.83 26.67
C LEU A 517 7.15 -29.96 27.12
N PRO A 518 6.86 -29.91 28.43
CA PRO A 518 5.84 -29.01 28.98
C PRO A 518 6.10 -27.55 28.59
N VAL A 519 5.03 -26.80 28.32
CA VAL A 519 5.12 -25.38 27.92
C VAL A 519 5.91 -24.55 28.93
N ASP A 520 5.72 -24.77 30.23
CA ASP A 520 6.45 -24.03 31.27
C ASP A 520 7.96 -24.27 31.22
N GLU A 521 8.40 -25.49 30.94
CA GLU A 521 9.83 -25.81 30.78
C GLU A 521 10.40 -25.12 29.54
N ARG A 522 9.64 -25.09 28.43
CA ARG A 522 10.03 -24.39 27.20
C ARG A 522 10.12 -22.88 27.40
N VAL A 523 9.19 -22.30 28.15
CA VAL A 523 9.18 -20.86 28.47
C VAL A 523 10.39 -20.48 29.31
N GLU A 524 10.68 -21.21 30.40
CA GLU A 524 11.82 -20.89 31.26
C GLU A 524 13.16 -21.07 30.53
N ASP A 525 13.31 -22.13 29.73
CA ASP A 525 14.52 -22.33 28.93
C ASP A 525 14.72 -21.20 27.91
N LEU A 526 13.66 -20.77 27.20
CA LEU A 526 13.76 -19.65 26.27
C LEU A 526 14.08 -18.34 27.00
N LEU A 527 13.39 -18.05 28.09
CA LEU A 527 13.55 -16.81 28.84
C LEU A 527 14.99 -16.64 29.37
N GLN A 528 15.60 -17.71 29.87
CA GLN A 528 17.00 -17.71 30.35
C GLN A 528 18.02 -17.48 29.22
N ARG A 529 17.64 -17.77 27.97
CA ARG A 529 18.50 -17.58 26.80
C ARG A 529 18.40 -16.18 26.22
N MET A 530 17.37 -15.40 26.55
CA MET A 530 17.13 -14.08 25.98
C MET A 530 18.07 -13.02 26.57
N ASN A 531 18.57 -12.12 25.72
CA ASN A 531 19.20 -10.89 26.17
C ASN A 531 18.15 -9.81 26.48
N MET A 532 18.58 -8.68 27.02
CA MET A 532 17.66 -7.63 27.44
C MET A 532 16.93 -6.98 26.27
N GLU A 533 17.58 -6.86 25.10
CA GLU A 533 17.00 -6.32 23.88
C GLU A 533 15.87 -7.18 23.33
N GLU A 534 16.05 -8.51 23.31
CA GLU A 534 15.03 -9.47 22.89
C GLU A 534 13.85 -9.49 23.86
N LYS A 535 14.12 -9.39 25.17
CA LYS A 535 13.09 -9.27 26.21
C LYS A 535 12.30 -7.99 26.03
N ALA A 536 12.98 -6.85 25.87
CA ALA A 536 12.36 -5.55 25.64
C ALA A 536 11.47 -5.57 24.40
N GLY A 537 11.91 -6.17 23.30
CA GLY A 537 11.12 -6.31 22.07
C GLY A 537 9.78 -7.03 22.25
N GLN A 538 9.69 -8.00 23.17
CA GLN A 538 8.44 -8.72 23.40
C GLN A 538 7.33 -7.83 23.97
N LEU A 539 7.70 -6.81 24.75
CA LEU A 539 6.77 -5.94 25.46
C LEU A 539 6.02 -4.96 24.56
N PHE A 540 6.34 -4.88 23.26
CA PHE A 540 5.70 -3.91 22.36
C PHE A 540 4.77 -4.58 21.36
N HIS A 541 3.65 -3.92 21.10
CA HIS A 541 2.65 -4.34 20.14
C HIS A 541 2.35 -3.17 19.19
N ASN A 542 3.11 -3.10 18.09
CA ASN A 542 3.01 -1.98 17.15
C ASN A 542 2.09 -2.31 15.97
N ILE A 543 1.72 -1.29 15.19
CA ILE A 543 1.00 -1.46 13.94
C ILE A 543 1.96 -1.92 12.85
N ILE A 544 1.54 -2.89 12.04
CA ILE A 544 2.22 -3.31 10.83
C ILE A 544 1.27 -3.22 9.63
N SER A 545 1.82 -3.03 8.44
CA SER A 545 1.03 -2.99 7.20
C SER A 545 1.69 -3.85 6.13
N GLN A 546 0.87 -4.32 5.20
CA GLN A 546 1.32 -5.02 4.01
C GLN A 546 1.83 -4.01 2.99
N GLY A 547 2.96 -4.31 2.36
CA GLY A 547 3.40 -3.64 1.15
C GLY A 547 2.57 -4.08 -0.07
N PRO A 548 2.76 -3.43 -1.22
CA PRO A 548 2.07 -3.79 -2.45
C PRO A 548 2.20 -5.28 -2.78
N ASN A 549 1.10 -5.93 -3.12
CA ASN A 549 1.02 -7.36 -3.43
C ASN A 549 1.55 -8.30 -2.32
N GLY A 550 1.37 -7.94 -1.04
CA GLY A 550 1.77 -8.80 0.08
C GLY A 550 3.29 -8.82 0.33
N THR A 551 3.99 -7.74 -0.01
CA THR A 551 5.42 -7.57 0.30
C THR A 551 5.62 -7.02 1.71
N LEU A 552 6.80 -7.21 2.30
CA LEU A 552 7.16 -6.55 3.56
C LEU A 552 7.51 -5.08 3.30
N LEU A 553 7.17 -4.19 4.23
CA LEU A 553 7.54 -2.78 4.16
C LEU A 553 8.96 -2.57 4.69
N ASN A 554 9.61 -1.48 4.27
CA ASN A 554 10.96 -1.12 4.75
C ASN A 554 11.01 -0.86 6.26
N THR A 555 9.87 -0.61 6.91
CA THR A 555 9.75 -0.46 8.36
C THR A 555 9.67 -1.80 9.10
N THR A 556 9.37 -2.91 8.41
CA THR A 556 9.21 -4.23 9.02
C THR A 556 10.53 -4.79 9.57
N GLY A 557 11.60 -4.79 8.77
CA GLY A 557 12.93 -5.27 9.20
C GLY A 557 13.47 -4.55 10.44
N PRO A 558 13.51 -3.20 10.47
CA PRO A 558 13.91 -2.45 11.66
C PRO A 558 13.13 -2.83 12.93
N ALA A 559 11.82 -3.09 12.84
CA ALA A 559 11.02 -3.49 13.99
C ALA A 559 11.31 -4.94 14.44
N VAL A 560 11.35 -5.89 13.50
CA VAL A 560 11.50 -7.33 13.81
C VAL A 560 12.94 -7.69 14.14
N GLU A 561 13.90 -7.33 13.29
CA GLU A 561 15.31 -7.71 13.43
C GLU A 561 16.08 -6.70 14.29
N GLY A 562 15.73 -5.41 14.18
CA GLY A 562 16.43 -4.32 14.90
C GLY A 562 15.95 -4.11 16.33
N GLN A 563 14.64 -4.28 16.58
CA GLN A 563 14.02 -4.06 17.90
C GLN A 563 13.48 -5.35 18.53
N PHE A 564 13.64 -6.51 17.87
CA PHE A 564 13.15 -7.82 18.34
C PHE A 564 11.66 -7.86 18.67
N MET A 565 10.86 -7.00 18.03
CA MET A 565 9.43 -6.96 18.24
C MET A 565 8.75 -8.18 17.63
N SER A 566 7.84 -8.80 18.38
CA SER A 566 7.18 -10.04 17.98
C SER A 566 5.64 -9.99 18.01
N HIS A 567 5.05 -8.83 18.25
CA HIS A 567 3.60 -8.63 18.31
C HIS A 567 3.22 -7.43 17.44
N PHE A 568 2.30 -7.66 16.50
CA PHE A 568 1.87 -6.60 15.59
C PHE A 568 0.36 -6.62 15.35
N ASN A 569 -0.26 -5.45 15.23
CA ASN A 569 -1.62 -5.31 14.71
C ASN A 569 -1.56 -5.06 13.20
N LEU A 570 -2.18 -5.94 12.43
CA LEU A 570 -2.28 -5.79 10.99
C LEU A 570 -3.26 -4.66 10.65
N HIS A 571 -2.76 -3.57 10.08
CA HIS A 571 -3.57 -2.48 9.56
C HIS A 571 -3.94 -2.68 8.09
N GLY A 572 -5.14 -2.20 7.74
CA GLY A 572 -5.67 -2.23 6.37
C GLY A 572 -6.42 -3.51 5.99
N PRO A 573 -7.12 -3.51 4.84
CA PRO A 573 -7.95 -4.61 4.38
C PRO A 573 -7.13 -5.79 3.83
N ILE A 574 -7.73 -6.98 3.81
CA ILE A 574 -7.18 -8.18 3.15
C ILE A 574 -7.92 -8.39 1.83
N SER A 575 -7.40 -7.78 0.76
CA SER A 575 -8.02 -7.82 -0.57
C SER A 575 -7.64 -9.07 -1.39
N ASP A 576 -6.48 -9.67 -1.10
CA ASP A 576 -5.98 -10.91 -1.70
C ASP A 576 -5.45 -11.84 -0.59
N VAL A 577 -6.21 -12.90 -0.31
CA VAL A 577 -5.91 -13.89 0.74
C VAL A 577 -4.55 -14.55 0.51
N ARG A 578 -4.21 -14.89 -0.74
CA ARG A 578 -2.94 -15.57 -1.05
C ARG A 578 -1.76 -14.64 -0.83
N ALA A 579 -1.86 -13.40 -1.29
CA ALA A 579 -0.81 -12.41 -1.07
C ALA A 579 -0.61 -12.14 0.43
N THR A 580 -1.69 -12.07 1.21
CA THR A 580 -1.59 -11.92 2.67
C THR A 580 -0.94 -13.12 3.36
N VAL A 581 -1.23 -14.36 2.95
CA VAL A 581 -0.54 -15.53 3.49
C VAL A 581 0.94 -15.53 3.12
N GLN A 582 1.29 -15.13 1.90
CA GLN A 582 2.69 -14.99 1.49
C GLN A 582 3.42 -13.91 2.30
N TRP A 583 2.78 -12.76 2.52
CA TRP A 583 3.28 -11.70 3.41
C TRP A 583 3.52 -12.24 4.82
N TYR A 584 2.54 -12.92 5.40
CA TYR A 584 2.60 -13.49 6.73
C TYR A 584 3.74 -14.50 6.87
N ASN A 585 3.89 -15.41 5.90
CA ASN A 585 4.95 -16.41 5.90
C ASN A 585 6.34 -15.76 5.77
N ASN A 586 6.47 -14.70 4.96
CA ASN A 586 7.73 -13.94 4.87
C ASN A 586 8.06 -13.24 6.19
N LEU A 587 7.05 -12.67 6.85
CA LEU A 587 7.19 -12.04 8.17
C LEU A 587 7.62 -13.06 9.23
N GLN A 588 7.03 -14.26 9.23
CA GLN A 588 7.43 -15.35 10.12
C GLN A 588 8.84 -15.83 9.85
N GLN A 589 9.23 -15.97 8.57
CA GLN A 589 10.58 -16.38 8.20
C GLN A 589 11.62 -15.37 8.73
N MET A 590 11.38 -14.07 8.57
CA MET A 590 12.24 -13.01 9.11
C MET A 590 12.43 -13.15 10.63
N ALA A 591 11.36 -13.43 11.36
CA ALA A 591 11.44 -13.63 12.80
C ALA A 591 12.21 -14.90 13.19
N LEU A 592 12.06 -15.99 12.42
CA LEU A 592 12.80 -17.25 12.62
C LEU A 592 14.31 -17.14 12.32
N ASP A 593 14.69 -16.16 11.50
CA ASP A 593 16.09 -15.88 11.15
C ASP A 593 16.83 -15.11 12.27
N THR A 594 16.09 -14.56 13.24
CA THR A 594 16.68 -14.00 14.48
C THR A 594 17.35 -15.09 15.32
N ARG A 595 18.19 -14.67 16.29
CA ARG A 595 18.99 -15.58 17.11
C ARG A 595 18.17 -16.70 17.77
N LEU A 596 17.07 -16.34 18.43
CA LEU A 596 16.21 -17.29 19.14
C LEU A 596 15.04 -17.78 18.29
N GLY A 597 14.75 -17.13 17.17
CA GLY A 597 13.68 -17.52 16.26
C GLY A 597 12.30 -17.45 16.92
N ILE A 598 12.03 -16.37 17.68
CA ILE A 598 10.74 -16.18 18.35
C ILE A 598 9.70 -15.78 17.29
N PRO A 599 8.62 -16.55 17.09
CA PRO A 599 7.65 -16.30 16.02
C PRO A 599 6.82 -15.05 16.29
N ILE A 600 6.28 -14.46 15.23
CA ILE A 600 5.41 -13.29 15.28
C ILE A 600 3.98 -13.70 15.65
N THR A 601 3.37 -12.91 16.53
CA THR A 601 1.92 -12.91 16.76
C THR A 601 1.33 -11.74 15.99
N VAL A 602 0.62 -12.05 14.90
CA VAL A 602 -0.18 -11.04 14.19
C VAL A 602 -1.56 -10.98 14.81
N SER A 603 -2.00 -9.78 15.13
CA SER A 603 -3.30 -9.49 15.70
C SER A 603 -4.16 -8.65 14.75
N SER A 604 -5.43 -8.54 15.06
CA SER A 604 -6.34 -7.66 14.34
C SER A 604 -7.47 -7.12 15.21
N ASP A 605 -7.88 -5.88 14.93
CA ASP A 605 -9.23 -5.39 15.25
C ASP A 605 -10.32 -6.16 14.47
N PRO A 606 -11.62 -6.07 14.83
CA PRO A 606 -12.68 -6.84 14.20
C PRO A 606 -12.74 -6.69 12.66
N ARG A 607 -12.87 -7.81 11.93
CA ARG A 607 -12.88 -7.89 10.45
C ARG A 607 -14.11 -8.57 9.84
N HIS A 608 -15.10 -8.97 10.62
CA HIS A 608 -16.21 -9.78 10.10
C HIS A 608 -17.52 -9.01 9.97
N ALA A 609 -17.57 -7.74 10.38
CA ALA A 609 -18.77 -6.94 10.26
C ALA A 609 -19.00 -6.44 8.82
N PHE A 610 -20.26 -6.33 8.43
CA PHE A 610 -20.71 -5.52 7.30
C PHE A 610 -20.64 -4.05 7.71
N THR A 611 -19.47 -3.43 7.53
CA THR A 611 -19.26 -2.02 7.89
C THR A 611 -18.62 -1.23 6.75
N ASN A 612 -18.98 0.04 6.65
CA ASN A 612 -18.34 1.04 5.80
C ASN A 612 -17.39 1.95 6.60
N ALA A 613 -17.30 1.79 7.93
CA ALA A 613 -16.53 2.66 8.82
C ALA A 613 -15.08 2.15 8.98
N GLU A 614 -14.10 3.01 8.68
CA GLU A 614 -12.67 2.76 8.95
C GLU A 614 -12.27 3.42 10.28
N GLY A 615 -11.76 2.64 11.25
CA GLY A 615 -11.28 3.17 12.53
C GLY A 615 -11.25 2.14 13.66
N SER A 616 -12.42 1.82 14.23
CA SER A 616 -12.61 0.83 15.29
C SER A 616 -12.80 -0.61 14.79
N GLN A 617 -12.99 -0.76 13.48
CA GLN A 617 -13.18 -2.01 12.75
C GLN A 617 -12.44 -1.93 11.41
N ILE A 618 -12.22 -3.07 10.74
CA ILE A 618 -11.58 -3.16 9.42
C ILE A 618 -12.54 -3.86 8.45
N ALA A 619 -12.72 -3.30 7.25
CA ALA A 619 -13.65 -3.82 6.26
C ALA A 619 -13.39 -5.30 5.91
N ALA A 620 -14.45 -6.12 5.99
CA ALA A 620 -14.38 -7.56 5.84
C ALA A 620 -13.85 -8.04 4.49
N THR A 621 -14.13 -7.33 3.40
CA THR A 621 -13.67 -7.56 2.00
C THR A 621 -13.80 -9.00 1.47
N LYS A 622 -13.00 -9.95 1.96
CA LYS A 622 -12.99 -11.39 1.62
C LYS A 622 -13.55 -12.31 2.69
N PHE A 623 -13.62 -11.88 3.94
CA PHE A 623 -14.15 -12.66 5.06
C PHE A 623 -15.67 -12.81 4.98
N SER A 624 -16.22 -13.76 5.74
CA SER A 624 -17.66 -13.84 5.96
C SER A 624 -18.16 -12.54 6.61
N GLN A 625 -19.32 -12.04 6.15
CA GLN A 625 -19.87 -10.75 6.58
C GLN A 625 -21.09 -10.96 7.47
N TRP A 626 -21.02 -10.38 8.66
CA TRP A 626 -21.97 -10.51 9.77
C TRP A 626 -22.46 -9.12 10.19
N PRO A 627 -23.56 -9.00 10.95
CA PRO A 627 -23.88 -7.72 11.57
C PRO A 627 -22.79 -7.29 12.56
N GLU A 628 -22.76 -6.01 12.92
CA GLU A 628 -21.85 -5.52 13.96
C GLU A 628 -22.20 -6.10 15.35
N SER A 629 -21.35 -5.86 16.35
CA SER A 629 -21.51 -6.42 17.71
C SER A 629 -22.90 -6.16 18.29
N LEU A 630 -23.45 -4.95 18.12
CA LEU A 630 -24.81 -4.62 18.55
C LEU A 630 -25.88 -5.43 17.80
N GLY A 631 -25.67 -5.74 16.53
CA GLY A 631 -26.59 -6.54 15.74
C GLY A 631 -26.54 -8.02 16.12
N LEU A 632 -25.36 -8.57 16.41
CA LEU A 632 -25.23 -9.89 17.03
C LEU A 632 -25.93 -9.93 18.39
N ALA A 633 -25.74 -8.88 19.21
CA ALA A 633 -26.42 -8.77 20.49
C ALA A 633 -27.94 -8.70 20.32
N ALA A 634 -28.44 -7.94 19.34
CA ALA A 634 -29.87 -7.80 19.06
C ALA A 634 -30.59 -9.13 18.81
N ILE A 635 -29.89 -10.15 18.29
CA ILE A 635 -30.46 -11.48 18.02
C ILE A 635 -30.72 -12.27 19.32
N ARG A 636 -30.00 -12.00 20.41
CA ARG A 636 -30.10 -12.69 21.71
C ARG A 636 -29.84 -14.20 21.62
N ASP A 637 -28.87 -14.60 20.81
CA ASP A 637 -28.54 -16.01 20.55
C ASP A 637 -27.06 -16.28 20.83
N ALA A 638 -26.78 -16.80 22.03
CA ALA A 638 -25.42 -17.15 22.44
C ALA A 638 -24.80 -18.28 21.58
N GLU A 639 -25.59 -19.23 21.10
CA GLU A 639 -25.10 -20.32 20.23
C GLU A 639 -24.70 -19.79 18.84
N LEU A 640 -25.45 -18.82 18.31
CA LEU A 640 -25.08 -18.12 17.09
C LEU A 640 -23.78 -17.32 17.28
N ILE A 641 -23.60 -16.65 18.41
CA ILE A 641 -22.37 -15.90 18.71
C ILE A 641 -21.17 -16.85 18.88
N HIS A 642 -21.37 -18.00 19.52
CA HIS A 642 -20.34 -19.04 19.58
C HIS A 642 -19.96 -19.51 18.17
N THR A 643 -20.94 -19.77 17.31
CA THR A 643 -20.74 -20.17 15.91
C THR A 643 -20.00 -19.08 15.12
N PHE A 644 -20.37 -17.81 15.29
CA PHE A 644 -19.66 -16.68 14.73
C PHE A 644 -18.20 -16.66 15.17
N GLY A 645 -17.94 -16.79 16.48
CA GLY A 645 -16.59 -16.80 17.04
C GLY A 645 -15.74 -17.93 16.48
N ASP A 646 -16.32 -19.14 16.32
CA ASP A 646 -15.63 -20.29 15.74
C ASP A 646 -15.30 -20.10 14.24
N ILE A 647 -16.24 -19.56 13.46
CA ILE A 647 -15.99 -19.24 12.04
C ILE A 647 -14.89 -18.17 11.94
N ALA A 648 -15.00 -17.09 12.71
CA ALA A 648 -14.03 -16.00 12.70
C ALA A 648 -12.62 -16.47 13.10
N ARG A 649 -12.53 -17.35 14.10
CA ARG A 649 -11.27 -18.02 14.50
C ARG A 649 -10.64 -18.79 13.35
N GLN A 650 -11.44 -19.58 12.63
CA GLN A 650 -10.95 -20.37 11.49
C GLN A 650 -10.46 -19.49 10.34
N GLU A 651 -11.22 -18.45 9.97
CA GLU A 651 -10.81 -17.51 8.92
C GLU A 651 -9.55 -16.72 9.32
N TYR A 652 -9.44 -16.28 10.58
CA TYR A 652 -8.24 -15.60 11.10
C TYR A 652 -7.01 -16.51 11.09
N LYS A 653 -7.13 -17.73 11.61
CA LYS A 653 -6.02 -18.70 11.62
C LYS A 653 -5.53 -19.00 10.20
N ALA A 654 -6.45 -19.12 9.24
CA ALA A 654 -6.12 -19.37 7.85
C ALA A 654 -5.20 -18.31 7.22
N VAL A 655 -5.32 -17.04 7.63
CA VAL A 655 -4.48 -15.94 7.13
C VAL A 655 -3.31 -15.57 8.06
N GLY A 656 -3.08 -16.36 9.11
CA GLY A 656 -2.00 -16.11 10.07
C GLY A 656 -2.32 -15.09 11.17
N ILE A 657 -3.57 -14.65 11.32
CA ILE A 657 -4.01 -13.86 12.47
C ILE A 657 -4.21 -14.81 13.66
N ARG A 658 -3.51 -14.52 14.77
CA ARG A 658 -3.45 -15.39 15.96
C ARG A 658 -3.88 -14.69 17.23
N SER A 659 -4.16 -13.39 17.17
CA SER A 659 -4.78 -12.60 18.24
C SER A 659 -5.91 -11.71 17.69
N ALA A 660 -7.05 -11.74 18.34
CA ALA A 660 -8.20 -10.90 18.10
C ALA A 660 -8.23 -9.82 19.18
N LEU A 661 -8.06 -8.55 18.81
CA LEU A 661 -8.11 -7.41 19.73
C LEU A 661 -9.55 -7.05 20.13
N HIS A 662 -10.35 -8.07 20.41
CA HIS A 662 -11.78 -8.04 20.68
C HIS A 662 -12.16 -9.37 21.39
N PRO A 663 -13.34 -9.47 22.05
CA PRO A 663 -14.51 -8.57 22.01
C PRO A 663 -14.37 -7.31 22.89
N GLN A 664 -15.09 -6.24 22.50
CA GLN A 664 -15.38 -5.11 23.37
C GLN A 664 -16.62 -5.47 24.21
N ILE A 665 -16.43 -5.57 25.53
CA ILE A 665 -17.44 -6.04 26.51
C ILE A 665 -17.81 -4.94 27.50
N ASP A 666 -17.54 -3.68 27.13
CA ASP A 666 -18.02 -2.50 27.82
C ASP A 666 -19.56 -2.44 27.80
N VAL A 667 -20.13 -1.84 28.84
CA VAL A 667 -21.58 -1.63 28.98
C VAL A 667 -21.92 -0.22 28.49
N ALA A 668 -22.86 -0.09 27.56
CA ALA A 668 -23.22 1.18 26.94
C ALA A 668 -24.17 2.04 27.80
N THR A 669 -23.71 2.49 28.98
CA THR A 669 -24.54 3.27 29.93
C THR A 669 -24.68 4.75 29.58
N GLU A 670 -23.71 5.36 28.90
CA GLU A 670 -23.80 6.74 28.42
C GLU A 670 -24.10 6.77 26.90
N PRO A 671 -25.33 7.11 26.47
CA PRO A 671 -25.79 6.97 25.08
C PRO A 671 -25.04 7.86 24.08
N ARG A 672 -24.40 8.96 24.52
CA ARG A 672 -23.64 9.84 23.63
C ARG A 672 -22.26 9.29 23.27
N TRP A 673 -21.82 8.23 23.95
CA TRP A 673 -20.50 7.64 23.72
C TRP A 673 -20.35 7.06 22.30
N ALA A 674 -19.30 7.51 21.61
CA ALA A 674 -19.09 7.22 20.20
C ALA A 674 -18.67 5.77 19.87
N ARG A 675 -18.38 4.92 20.88
CA ARG A 675 -17.92 3.53 20.67
C ARG A 675 -18.95 2.46 21.05
N ILE A 676 -20.21 2.84 21.25
CA ILE A 676 -21.30 1.91 21.57
C ILE A 676 -21.46 0.83 20.50
N GLY A 677 -21.21 1.15 19.22
CA GLY A 677 -21.22 0.20 18.09
C GLY A 677 -20.43 -1.09 18.33
N GLY A 678 -19.32 -1.01 19.08
CA GLY A 678 -18.48 -2.16 19.41
C GLY A 678 -18.98 -3.01 20.59
N THR A 679 -19.89 -2.49 21.40
CA THR A 679 -20.42 -3.13 22.63
C THR A 679 -21.49 -4.18 22.30
N MET A 680 -22.06 -4.78 23.36
CA MET A 680 -23.22 -5.67 23.27
C MET A 680 -24.50 -5.04 23.86
N GLY A 681 -24.48 -3.72 24.12
CA GLY A 681 -25.60 -2.98 24.71
C GLY A 681 -25.36 -2.49 26.14
N GLU A 682 -26.42 -2.00 26.77
CA GLU A 682 -26.37 -1.44 28.13
C GLU A 682 -26.63 -2.47 29.25
N ASN A 683 -26.99 -3.72 28.91
CA ASN A 683 -27.26 -4.76 29.89
C ASN A 683 -26.01 -5.60 30.20
N ALA A 684 -25.39 -5.42 31.37
CA ALA A 684 -24.19 -6.18 31.72
C ALA A 684 -24.37 -7.70 31.80
N THR A 685 -25.57 -8.20 32.12
CA THR A 685 -25.83 -9.66 32.18
C THR A 685 -25.86 -10.27 30.78
N LEU A 686 -26.55 -9.61 29.84
CA LEU A 686 -26.54 -10.00 28.44
C LEU A 686 -25.13 -9.92 27.87
N THR A 687 -24.41 -8.81 28.09
CA THR A 687 -23.02 -8.66 27.64
C THR A 687 -22.14 -9.78 28.18
N ALA A 688 -22.30 -10.16 29.46
CA ALA A 688 -21.58 -11.29 30.05
C ALA A 688 -21.89 -12.63 29.34
N GLU A 689 -23.17 -12.94 29.11
CA GLU A 689 -23.59 -14.17 28.42
C GLU A 689 -22.99 -14.27 27.02
N LEU A 690 -23.14 -13.21 26.23
CA LEU A 690 -22.68 -13.16 24.85
C LEU A 690 -21.14 -13.12 24.76
N ALA A 691 -20.46 -12.43 25.66
CA ALA A 691 -19.00 -12.43 25.75
C ALA A 691 -18.44 -13.82 26.04
N VAL A 692 -19.08 -14.59 26.95
CA VAL A 692 -18.68 -15.98 27.24
C VAL A 692 -18.76 -16.84 25.99
N ALA A 693 -19.86 -16.75 25.24
CA ALA A 693 -20.03 -17.50 23.99
C ALA A 693 -18.98 -17.09 22.93
N TYR A 694 -18.75 -15.79 22.79
CA TYR A 694 -17.76 -15.22 21.87
C TYR A 694 -16.36 -15.76 22.15
N ILE A 695 -15.90 -15.66 23.40
CA ILE A 695 -14.56 -16.09 23.84
C ILE A 695 -14.39 -17.60 23.59
N LYS A 696 -15.39 -18.41 23.94
CA LYS A 696 -15.35 -19.86 23.72
C LYS A 696 -15.29 -20.24 22.25
N GLY A 697 -16.01 -19.54 21.36
CA GLY A 697 -15.89 -19.75 19.92
C GLY A 697 -14.45 -19.54 19.42
N PHE A 698 -13.74 -18.54 19.96
CA PHE A 698 -12.34 -18.27 19.64
C PHE A 698 -11.33 -19.26 20.26
N HIS A 699 -11.69 -19.94 21.35
CA HIS A 699 -10.91 -21.05 21.89
C HIS A 699 -10.93 -22.25 20.92
N GLY A 700 -12.06 -22.53 20.30
CA GLY A 700 -12.23 -23.69 19.43
C GLY A 700 -12.66 -24.95 20.20
N PRO A 701 -12.80 -26.08 19.49
CA PRO A 701 -13.56 -27.24 19.97
C PRO A 701 -12.96 -27.94 21.21
N ASP A 702 -11.64 -27.92 21.34
CA ASP A 702 -10.92 -28.62 22.42
C ASP A 702 -10.46 -27.68 23.55
N GLY A 703 -11.01 -26.46 23.60
CA GLY A 703 -10.55 -25.41 24.51
C GLY A 703 -9.31 -24.68 23.98
N PHE A 704 -8.71 -23.85 24.82
CA PHE A 704 -7.62 -22.97 24.39
C PHE A 704 -6.32 -23.75 24.09
N GLY A 705 -5.77 -23.59 22.88
CA GLY A 705 -4.59 -24.29 22.39
C GLY A 705 -4.22 -23.96 20.94
N HIS A 706 -3.68 -24.94 20.21
CA HIS A 706 -3.12 -24.76 18.86
C HIS A 706 -4.15 -24.28 17.83
N ASP A 707 -5.41 -24.66 17.98
CA ASP A 707 -6.48 -24.25 17.08
C ASP A 707 -7.12 -22.92 17.44
N SER A 708 -6.77 -22.33 18.58
CA SER A 708 -7.35 -21.08 19.04
C SER A 708 -6.80 -19.86 18.31
N VAL A 709 -7.54 -18.76 18.44
CA VAL A 709 -7.02 -17.39 18.25
C VAL A 709 -7.26 -16.70 19.59
N THR A 710 -6.23 -16.14 20.21
CA THR A 710 -6.40 -15.49 21.53
C THR A 710 -7.27 -14.26 21.41
N THR A 711 -8.15 -14.01 22.37
CA THR A 711 -8.97 -12.79 22.44
C THR A 711 -8.41 -11.79 23.45
N VAL A 712 -8.72 -10.51 23.22
CA VAL A 712 -8.45 -9.42 24.15
C VAL A 712 -9.79 -8.85 24.61
N SER A 713 -10.17 -9.15 25.85
CA SER A 713 -11.37 -8.57 26.46
C SER A 713 -11.10 -7.10 26.82
N LYS A 714 -11.99 -6.20 26.40
CA LYS A 714 -11.74 -4.75 26.53
C LYS A 714 -13.02 -3.90 26.72
N HIS A 715 -12.93 -2.71 27.32
CA HIS A 715 -11.72 -2.11 27.90
C HIS A 715 -11.86 -2.03 29.43
N PHE A 716 -11.00 -2.73 30.15
CA PHE A 716 -11.08 -2.86 31.60
C PHE A 716 -10.83 -1.51 32.31
N PRO A 717 -11.56 -1.16 33.40
CA PRO A 717 -12.61 -1.93 34.09
C PRO A 717 -14.04 -1.72 33.55
N GLY A 718 -14.19 -1.15 32.35
CA GLY A 718 -15.44 -0.80 31.71
C GLY A 718 -15.45 0.66 31.27
N SER A 719 -15.61 0.90 29.98
CA SER A 719 -15.55 2.25 29.38
C SER A 719 -16.88 3.00 29.31
N GLY A 720 -18.01 2.37 29.63
CA GLY A 720 -19.34 2.97 29.55
C GLY A 720 -19.49 4.35 30.20
N PRO A 721 -18.95 4.58 31.42
CA PRO A 721 -19.16 5.81 32.17
C PRO A 721 -18.32 7.03 31.72
N VAL A 722 -18.19 7.26 30.42
CA VAL A 722 -17.45 8.42 29.91
C VAL A 722 -18.17 9.73 30.23
N GLU A 723 -17.44 10.67 30.84
CA GLU A 723 -17.99 11.99 31.21
C GLU A 723 -18.58 12.70 29.98
N HIS A 724 -19.88 13.03 30.05
CA HIS A 724 -20.62 13.69 28.96
C HIS A 724 -20.64 12.94 27.62
N GLY A 725 -20.31 11.64 27.59
CA GLY A 725 -20.22 10.85 26.35
C GLY A 725 -18.95 11.08 25.54
N GLU A 726 -17.97 11.79 26.07
CA GLU A 726 -16.76 12.16 25.35
C GLU A 726 -15.71 11.03 25.36
N ASP A 727 -15.31 10.57 24.17
CA ASP A 727 -14.43 9.41 24.05
C ASP A 727 -12.98 9.71 24.47
N SER A 728 -12.38 8.79 25.24
CA SER A 728 -11.08 8.97 25.85
C SER A 728 -9.88 8.85 24.91
N HIS A 729 -10.08 8.63 23.61
CA HIS A 729 -9.02 8.89 22.63
C HIS A 729 -8.66 10.38 22.54
N PHE A 730 -9.58 11.27 22.91
CA PHE A 730 -9.42 12.72 22.74
C PHE A 730 -9.15 13.44 24.07
N THR A 731 -8.52 14.61 23.98
CA THR A 731 -8.08 15.39 25.14
C THR A 731 -9.21 15.97 25.98
N TYR A 732 -10.44 15.99 25.48
CA TYR A 732 -11.62 16.45 26.21
C TYR A 732 -12.38 15.28 26.86
N GLY A 733 -12.16 14.03 26.44
CA GLY A 733 -12.86 12.83 26.96
C GLY A 733 -12.09 12.04 28.01
N LYS A 734 -11.27 12.71 28.83
CA LYS A 734 -10.26 12.04 29.68
C LYS A 734 -10.83 11.27 30.88
N ASN A 735 -12.10 11.46 31.20
CA ASN A 735 -12.68 11.11 32.48
C ASN A 735 -13.74 10.02 32.32
N ALA A 736 -13.73 9.09 33.27
CA ALA A 736 -14.89 8.25 33.57
C ALA A 736 -15.45 8.66 34.93
N THR A 737 -16.77 8.85 35.00
CA THR A 737 -17.50 9.34 36.19
C THR A 737 -18.48 8.28 36.69
N TYR A 738 -18.76 8.28 38.00
CA TYR A 738 -19.62 7.27 38.63
C TYR A 738 -20.70 7.89 39.54
N PRO A 739 -21.57 8.78 39.01
CA PRO A 739 -22.58 9.47 39.82
C PRO A 739 -23.60 8.53 40.49
N GLY A 740 -23.87 7.37 39.88
CA GLY A 740 -24.75 6.33 40.43
C GLY A 740 -24.07 5.37 41.41
N ASN A 741 -22.76 5.52 41.67
CA ASN A 741 -21.97 4.60 42.48
C ASN A 741 -22.09 3.13 41.99
N ASN A 742 -22.05 2.94 40.67
CA ASN A 742 -22.39 1.69 40.00
C ASN A 742 -21.18 0.99 39.35
N PHE A 743 -19.96 1.27 39.84
CA PHE A 743 -18.70 0.70 39.33
C PHE A 743 -18.74 -0.84 39.20
N GLU A 744 -19.28 -1.55 40.20
CA GLU A 744 -19.36 -3.02 40.19
C GLU A 744 -20.21 -3.60 39.04
N HIS A 745 -21.18 -2.84 38.53
CA HIS A 745 -22.00 -3.27 37.40
C HIS A 745 -21.16 -3.43 36.12
N HIS A 746 -20.24 -2.50 35.90
CA HIS A 746 -19.33 -2.50 34.75
C HIS A 746 -18.33 -3.65 34.80
N LEU A 747 -18.07 -4.22 35.99
CA LEU A 747 -17.19 -5.39 36.16
C LEU A 747 -17.88 -6.73 35.84
N ILE A 748 -19.21 -6.79 35.74
CA ILE A 748 -19.94 -8.06 35.54
C ILE A 748 -19.47 -8.79 34.27
N PRO A 749 -19.33 -8.14 33.08
CA PRO A 749 -18.85 -8.82 31.88
C PRO A 749 -17.41 -9.30 32.01
N PHE A 750 -16.54 -8.52 32.69
CA PHE A 750 -15.14 -8.90 32.89
C PHE A 750 -14.99 -10.10 33.84
N LYS A 751 -15.77 -10.16 34.92
CA LYS A 751 -15.85 -11.34 35.81
C LYS A 751 -16.24 -12.59 35.03
N ALA A 752 -17.23 -12.47 34.15
CA ALA A 752 -17.66 -13.58 33.28
C ALA A 752 -16.60 -13.95 32.24
N ALA A 753 -15.91 -12.98 31.63
CA ALA A 753 -14.83 -13.21 30.67
C ALA A 753 -13.63 -13.92 31.32
N ILE A 754 -13.25 -13.54 32.55
CA ILE A 754 -12.21 -14.23 33.34
C ILE A 754 -12.63 -15.68 33.60
N ALA A 755 -13.86 -15.90 34.06
CA ALA A 755 -14.40 -17.24 34.28
C ALA A 755 -14.49 -18.10 32.99
N ALA A 756 -14.71 -17.46 31.84
CA ALA A 756 -14.70 -18.11 30.52
C ALA A 756 -13.28 -18.47 30.02
N GLY A 757 -12.24 -17.97 30.70
CA GLY A 757 -10.85 -18.20 30.34
C GLY A 757 -10.26 -17.17 29.36
N THR A 758 -10.74 -15.92 29.37
CA THR A 758 -10.12 -14.84 28.57
C THR A 758 -8.62 -14.81 28.81
N ARG A 759 -7.86 -14.64 27.73
CA ARG A 759 -6.41 -14.78 27.74
C ARG A 759 -5.68 -13.45 27.93
N GLN A 760 -6.27 -12.38 27.40
CA GLN A 760 -5.72 -11.03 27.47
C GLN A 760 -6.79 -10.03 27.91
N MET A 761 -6.34 -8.96 28.54
CA MET A 761 -7.16 -7.85 29.01
C MET A 761 -6.54 -6.52 28.56
N MET A 762 -7.35 -5.63 28.01
CA MET A 762 -6.91 -4.28 27.62
C MET A 762 -7.56 -3.22 28.50
N PRO A 763 -6.80 -2.46 29.32
CA PRO A 763 -7.35 -1.35 30.10
C PRO A 763 -7.64 -0.11 29.23
N TYR A 764 -8.63 0.68 29.62
CA TYR A 764 -9.00 1.91 28.89
C TYR A 764 -8.13 3.13 29.25
N TYR A 765 -8.32 4.24 28.52
CA TYR A 765 -7.57 5.50 28.73
C TYR A 765 -8.12 6.36 29.87
N SER A 766 -9.41 6.21 30.22
CA SER A 766 -10.09 7.14 31.13
C SER A 766 -9.56 7.08 32.56
N ARG A 767 -9.65 8.21 33.25
CA ARG A 767 -9.36 8.35 34.68
C ARG A 767 -10.63 8.09 35.50
N PRO A 768 -10.58 7.26 36.55
CA PRO A 768 -11.75 6.92 37.36
C PRO A 768 -12.08 8.03 38.39
N MET A 769 -12.72 9.11 37.93
CA MET A 769 -12.98 10.30 38.74
C MET A 769 -13.95 10.02 39.89
N GLY A 770 -13.67 10.61 41.06
CA GLY A 770 -14.55 10.51 42.23
C GLY A 770 -14.58 9.13 42.89
N THR A 771 -13.66 8.23 42.50
CA THR A 771 -13.46 6.92 43.14
C THR A 771 -12.27 6.97 44.11
N PRO A 772 -12.07 5.96 44.98
CA PRO A 772 -10.86 5.86 45.81
C PRO A 772 -9.58 5.54 45.02
N LEU A 773 -9.69 5.24 43.73
CA LEU A 773 -8.57 4.83 42.86
C LEU A 773 -7.76 6.05 42.41
N GLU A 774 -6.49 5.85 42.07
CA GLU A 774 -5.69 6.91 41.47
C GLU A 774 -6.35 7.47 40.17
N GLU A 775 -6.47 8.79 40.05
CA GLU A 775 -7.08 9.45 38.89
C GLU A 775 -6.13 9.51 37.67
N VAL A 776 -5.73 8.33 37.20
CA VAL A 776 -4.86 8.13 36.04
C VAL A 776 -5.43 7.04 35.13
N ALA A 777 -5.09 7.09 33.84
CA ALA A 777 -5.47 6.10 32.84
C ALA A 777 -5.28 4.66 33.34
N ALA A 778 -6.27 3.80 33.12
CA ALA A 778 -6.32 2.46 33.71
C ALA A 778 -5.07 1.63 33.41
N GLY A 779 -4.50 1.73 32.20
CA GLY A 779 -3.29 1.00 31.79
C GLY A 779 -2.01 1.37 32.56
N MET A 780 -2.03 2.45 33.34
CA MET A 780 -0.93 2.89 34.22
C MET A 780 -1.38 3.06 35.68
N ASN A 781 -2.58 2.59 36.01
CA ASN A 781 -3.13 2.61 37.35
C ASN A 781 -2.87 1.27 38.05
N LYS A 782 -2.03 1.29 39.10
CA LYS A 782 -1.65 0.07 39.83
C LYS A 782 -2.81 -0.54 40.62
N ASP A 783 -3.68 0.29 41.17
CA ASP A 783 -4.83 -0.16 41.95
C ASP A 783 -5.84 -0.90 41.05
N ILE A 784 -5.95 -0.49 39.78
CA ILE A 784 -6.79 -1.16 38.78
C ILE A 784 -6.11 -2.42 38.24
N VAL A 785 -4.87 -2.32 37.72
CA VAL A 785 -4.25 -3.43 36.99
C VAL A 785 -3.70 -4.51 37.92
N THR A 786 -3.10 -4.14 39.05
CA THR A 786 -2.61 -5.13 40.02
C THR A 786 -3.68 -5.43 41.06
N GLY A 787 -4.19 -4.42 41.77
CA GLY A 787 -5.15 -4.61 42.86
C GLY A 787 -6.44 -5.27 42.39
N LEU A 788 -7.22 -4.56 41.58
CA LEU A 788 -8.54 -5.04 41.16
C LEU A 788 -8.44 -6.24 40.20
N LEU A 789 -7.69 -6.11 39.09
CA LEU A 789 -7.70 -7.14 38.04
C LEU A 789 -7.00 -8.43 38.46
N ARG A 790 -5.82 -8.34 39.07
CA ARG A 790 -5.02 -9.53 39.41
C ARG A 790 -5.31 -10.04 40.81
N ASP A 791 -5.25 -9.18 41.82
CA ASP A 791 -5.36 -9.62 43.21
C ASP A 791 -6.82 -9.95 43.59
N ASP A 792 -7.78 -9.08 43.25
CA ASP A 792 -9.20 -9.27 43.61
C ASP A 792 -9.94 -10.20 42.63
N LEU A 793 -9.75 -10.02 41.32
CA LEU A 793 -10.45 -10.80 40.28
C LEU A 793 -9.68 -12.03 39.78
N GLY A 794 -8.41 -12.21 40.17
CA GLY A 794 -7.64 -13.42 39.88
C GLY A 794 -7.18 -13.57 38.43
N PHE A 795 -7.04 -12.48 37.67
CA PHE A 795 -6.60 -12.57 36.26
C PHE A 795 -5.10 -12.85 36.12
N GLU A 796 -4.75 -14.03 35.61
CA GLU A 796 -3.35 -14.46 35.43
C GLU A 796 -2.77 -14.17 34.03
N GLY A 797 -3.61 -13.76 33.08
CA GLY A 797 -3.25 -13.56 31.68
C GLY A 797 -2.45 -12.29 31.40
N ILE A 798 -2.36 -11.95 30.10
CA ILE A 798 -1.60 -10.81 29.60
C ILE A 798 -2.43 -9.53 29.73
N VAL A 799 -1.85 -8.48 30.30
CA VAL A 799 -2.42 -7.13 30.25
C VAL A 799 -1.70 -6.34 29.16
N VAL A 800 -2.42 -5.98 28.10
CA VAL A 800 -1.92 -5.16 27.00
C VAL A 800 -2.54 -3.77 27.08
N SER A 801 -1.74 -2.70 27.08
CA SER A 801 -2.31 -1.34 27.06
C SER A 801 -3.07 -1.10 25.76
N ASP A 802 -4.03 -0.18 25.80
CA ASP A 802 -4.56 0.41 24.57
C ASP A 802 -3.47 1.26 23.87
N TRP A 803 -3.77 1.77 22.68
CA TRP A 803 -2.81 2.41 21.79
C TRP A 803 -2.24 3.72 22.38
N GLY A 804 -0.91 3.81 22.48
CA GLY A 804 -0.15 5.05 22.64
C GLY A 804 -0.29 5.76 24.00
N LEU A 805 0.04 5.07 25.09
CA LEU A 805 0.10 5.64 26.44
C LEU A 805 1.43 6.35 26.74
N VAL A 806 2.45 6.21 25.90
CA VAL A 806 3.80 6.75 26.15
C VAL A 806 4.09 7.92 25.21
N THR A 807 3.90 7.72 23.90
CA THR A 807 4.36 8.64 22.86
C THR A 807 3.22 9.42 22.19
N ASP A 808 3.54 10.65 21.78
CA ASP A 808 2.68 11.44 20.91
C ASP A 808 2.73 10.89 19.47
N SER A 809 1.64 11.04 18.74
CA SER A 809 1.48 10.46 17.40
C SER A 809 0.70 11.40 16.47
N VAL A 810 0.84 11.22 15.16
CA VAL A 810 0.01 11.92 14.17
C VAL A 810 -0.82 10.87 13.43
N ILE A 811 -2.14 10.93 13.58
CA ILE A 811 -3.07 9.95 13.00
C ILE A 811 -3.97 10.66 11.99
N ALA A 812 -3.94 10.21 10.73
CA ALA A 812 -4.71 10.80 9.64
C ALA A 812 -4.53 12.34 9.49
N GLY A 813 -3.34 12.86 9.86
CA GLY A 813 -3.03 14.29 9.82
C GLY A 813 -3.51 15.09 11.04
N GLN A 814 -4.03 14.42 12.07
CA GLN A 814 -4.39 15.00 13.36
C GLN A 814 -3.32 14.68 14.41
N ASP A 815 -2.86 15.69 15.12
CA ASP A 815 -1.96 15.50 16.26
C ASP A 815 -2.74 14.83 17.41
N MET A 816 -2.22 13.70 17.86
CA MET A 816 -2.79 12.85 18.90
C MET A 816 -1.74 12.68 20.00
N PRO A 817 -1.80 13.47 21.09
CA PRO A 817 -0.87 13.30 22.19
C PRO A 817 -0.98 11.89 22.79
N ALA A 818 0.03 11.48 23.56
CA ALA A 818 -0.04 10.27 24.34
C ALA A 818 -1.32 10.30 25.19
N ARG A 819 -2.09 9.21 25.20
CA ARG A 819 -3.33 9.07 26.00
C ARG A 819 -2.98 8.79 27.48
N ALA A 820 -2.01 9.53 28.00
CA ALA A 820 -1.44 9.39 29.34
C ALA A 820 -2.24 10.24 30.34
N TRP A 821 -3.57 10.15 30.32
CA TRP A 821 -4.44 11.00 31.15
C TRP A 821 -4.15 10.81 32.63
N GLY A 822 -3.88 11.91 33.35
CA GLY A 822 -3.45 11.92 34.75
C GLY A 822 -1.92 11.79 34.93
N ALA A 823 -1.19 11.57 33.85
CA ALA A 823 0.27 11.43 33.81
C ALA A 823 0.90 12.28 32.69
N GLU A 824 0.19 13.29 32.18
CA GLU A 824 0.65 14.10 31.05
C GLU A 824 1.94 14.85 31.36
N ASN A 825 2.16 15.21 32.64
CA ASN A 825 3.36 15.90 33.11
C ASN A 825 4.59 14.99 33.23
N LEU A 826 4.44 13.67 33.13
CA LEU A 826 5.55 12.72 33.18
C LEU A 826 6.27 12.65 31.85
N THR A 827 7.58 12.40 31.90
CA THR A 827 8.36 12.06 30.70
C THR A 827 7.99 10.68 30.16
N GLU A 828 8.32 10.38 28.90
CA GLU A 828 8.10 9.05 28.31
C GLU A 828 8.71 7.91 29.15
N LEU A 829 9.90 8.13 29.71
CA LEU A 829 10.58 7.17 30.59
C LEU A 829 9.77 6.92 31.88
N GLN A 830 9.27 8.00 32.51
CA GLN A 830 8.45 7.92 33.72
C GLN A 830 7.06 7.32 33.46
N ARG A 831 6.45 7.59 32.28
CA ARG A 831 5.20 6.93 31.86
C ARG A 831 5.42 5.43 31.69
N THR A 832 6.51 5.05 31.02
CA THR A 832 6.89 3.64 30.82
C THR A 832 7.12 2.94 32.17
N GLU A 833 7.84 3.57 33.10
CA GLU A 833 8.01 3.07 34.46
C GLU A 833 6.66 2.85 35.16
N LYS A 834 5.76 3.85 35.11
CA LYS A 834 4.45 3.80 35.74
C LYS A 834 3.59 2.65 35.18
N ILE A 835 3.59 2.45 33.86
CA ILE A 835 2.89 1.33 33.19
C ILE A 835 3.42 -0.03 33.67
N LEU A 836 4.74 -0.21 33.73
CA LEU A 836 5.36 -1.46 34.18
C LEU A 836 5.07 -1.74 35.66
N ASN A 837 5.14 -0.70 36.49
CA ASN A 837 4.86 -0.76 37.93
C ASN A 837 3.37 -1.00 38.24
N ALA A 838 2.47 -0.60 37.34
CA ALA A 838 1.05 -0.92 37.43
C ALA A 838 0.76 -2.41 37.20
N GLY A 839 1.66 -3.14 36.54
CA GLY A 839 1.50 -4.57 36.23
C GLY A 839 1.04 -4.86 34.80
N THR A 840 1.03 -3.85 33.93
CA THR A 840 0.80 -3.99 32.49
C THR A 840 1.98 -4.72 31.85
N ASP A 841 1.68 -5.71 31.01
CA ASP A 841 2.69 -6.62 30.44
C ASP A 841 3.18 -6.18 29.06
N GLN A 842 2.31 -5.55 28.27
CA GLN A 842 2.58 -5.19 26.88
C GLN A 842 2.06 -3.77 26.58
N LEU A 843 2.81 -3.02 25.76
CA LEU A 843 2.51 -1.64 25.38
C LEU A 843 1.97 -1.61 23.93
N GLY A 844 0.68 -1.31 23.80
CA GLY A 844 -0.02 -1.16 22.52
C GLY A 844 0.32 0.15 21.82
N GLY A 845 0.60 0.09 20.53
CA GLY A 845 0.86 1.28 19.69
C GLY A 845 2.20 1.94 19.87
N GLU A 846 3.11 1.25 20.55
CA GLU A 846 4.40 1.78 20.92
C GLU A 846 5.54 1.00 20.25
N SER A 847 6.70 1.64 20.10
CA SER A 847 7.91 1.01 19.54
C SER A 847 9.20 1.46 20.21
N ARG A 848 9.13 2.08 21.39
CA ARG A 848 10.27 2.66 22.11
C ARG A 848 10.95 1.66 23.05
N THR A 849 11.53 0.61 22.46
CA THR A 849 12.24 -0.45 23.21
C THR A 849 13.42 0.09 24.03
N ASP A 850 14.01 1.20 23.60
CA ASP A 850 15.09 1.90 24.30
C ASP A 850 14.69 2.36 25.71
N LEU A 851 13.43 2.71 25.95
CA LEU A 851 12.95 3.12 27.27
C LEU A 851 13.00 1.95 28.28
N ILE A 852 12.72 0.72 27.82
CA ILE A 852 12.82 -0.47 28.68
C ILE A 852 14.29 -0.74 29.05
N LEU A 853 15.19 -0.64 28.06
CA LEU A 853 16.63 -0.82 28.27
C LEU A 853 17.17 0.21 29.26
N GLU A 854 16.80 1.47 29.10
CA GLU A 854 17.22 2.56 29.97
C GLU A 854 16.71 2.38 31.41
N LEU A 855 15.45 1.93 31.60
CA LEU A 855 14.90 1.68 32.94
C LEU A 855 15.65 0.56 33.68
N VAL A 856 16.02 -0.51 32.97
CA VAL A 856 16.75 -1.64 33.57
C VAL A 856 18.21 -1.28 33.81
N GLU A 857 18.88 -0.62 32.85
CA GLU A 857 20.27 -0.18 32.98
C GLU A 857 20.46 0.77 34.17
N LYS A 858 19.50 1.68 34.39
CA LYS A 858 19.50 2.60 35.54
C LYS A 858 19.08 1.95 36.86
N GLY A 859 18.62 0.69 36.85
CA GLY A 859 18.12 -0.01 38.02
C GLY A 859 16.80 0.54 38.57
N ILE A 860 16.05 1.29 37.76
CA ILE A 860 14.72 1.83 38.12
C ILE A 860 13.69 0.71 38.12
N VAL A 861 13.74 -0.16 37.11
CA VAL A 861 12.93 -1.37 37.01
C VAL A 861 13.85 -2.59 37.00
N PRO A 862 13.65 -3.60 37.86
CA PRO A 862 14.46 -4.82 37.84
C PRO A 862 14.13 -5.68 36.61
N GLU A 863 15.12 -6.37 36.05
CA GLU A 863 14.93 -7.32 34.94
C GLU A 863 13.86 -8.38 35.25
N SER A 864 13.75 -8.81 36.51
CA SER A 864 12.72 -9.77 36.96
C SER A 864 11.28 -9.27 36.73
N ARG A 865 11.05 -7.96 36.74
CA ARG A 865 9.76 -7.40 36.34
C ARG A 865 9.53 -7.61 34.84
N ILE A 866 10.53 -7.39 34.00
CA ILE A 866 10.43 -7.62 32.55
C ILE A 866 10.18 -9.11 32.27
N ASP A 867 10.91 -10.00 32.95
CA ASP A 867 10.76 -11.45 32.86
C ASP A 867 9.33 -11.93 33.15
N THR A 868 8.65 -11.27 34.10
CA THR A 868 7.25 -11.59 34.42
C THR A 868 6.33 -11.39 33.20
N SER A 869 6.51 -10.28 32.47
CA SER A 869 5.73 -9.99 31.25
C SER A 869 6.10 -10.92 30.10
N VAL A 870 7.41 -11.08 29.86
CA VAL A 870 7.93 -11.93 28.77
C VAL A 870 7.47 -13.37 28.93
N ARG A 871 7.48 -13.91 30.15
CA ARG A 871 6.97 -15.26 30.44
C ARG A 871 5.52 -15.46 30.00
N ARG A 872 4.63 -14.52 30.30
CA ARG A 872 3.22 -14.58 29.89
C ARG A 872 3.08 -14.55 28.36
N LEU A 873 3.80 -13.64 27.71
CA LEU A 873 3.79 -13.48 26.25
C LEU A 873 4.33 -14.72 25.51
N LEU A 874 5.44 -15.30 26.00
CA LEU A 874 6.01 -16.52 25.43
C LEU A 874 5.10 -17.73 25.66
N ARG A 875 4.54 -17.89 26.87
CA ARG A 875 3.60 -18.98 27.17
C ARG A 875 2.42 -18.99 26.20
N GLU A 876 1.86 -17.82 25.91
CA GLU A 876 0.75 -17.69 24.95
C GLU A 876 1.15 -18.16 23.55
N LYS A 877 2.33 -17.78 23.06
CA LYS A 877 2.86 -18.22 21.75
C LYS A 877 3.05 -19.74 21.68
N PHE A 878 3.53 -20.36 22.76
CA PHE A 878 3.66 -21.83 22.83
C PHE A 878 2.30 -22.52 22.84
N LEU A 879 1.34 -22.05 23.63
CA LEU A 879 -0.01 -22.61 23.67
C LEU A 879 -0.72 -22.51 22.31
N LEU A 880 -0.49 -21.43 21.56
CA LEU A 880 -0.99 -21.25 20.21
C LEU A 880 -0.22 -22.06 19.14
N GLY A 881 0.81 -22.84 19.53
CA GLY A 881 1.60 -23.67 18.62
C GLY A 881 2.51 -22.89 17.66
N LEU A 882 2.76 -21.60 17.90
CA LEU A 882 3.51 -20.75 16.95
C LEU A 882 4.98 -21.15 16.83
N PHE A 883 5.57 -21.72 17.88
CA PHE A 883 6.94 -22.23 17.82
C PHE A 883 7.04 -23.53 17.03
N ASP A 884 5.94 -24.28 16.92
CA ASP A 884 5.93 -25.61 16.33
C ASP A 884 5.49 -25.56 14.85
N ASN A 885 4.52 -24.69 14.52
CA ASN A 885 4.11 -24.40 13.16
C ASN A 885 3.72 -22.92 12.97
N PRO A 886 4.69 -22.02 12.67
CA PRO A 886 4.43 -20.59 12.54
C PRO A 886 3.80 -20.19 11.21
N PHE A 887 3.74 -21.08 10.21
CA PHE A 887 3.35 -20.74 8.83
C PHE A 887 1.88 -21.08 8.54
N ALA A 888 1.31 -20.34 7.60
CA ALA A 888 -0.02 -20.59 7.05
C ALA A 888 0.06 -21.17 5.63
N ASP A 889 -0.89 -22.03 5.26
CA ASP A 889 -0.97 -22.61 3.92
C ASP A 889 -1.89 -21.77 3.01
N ALA A 890 -1.34 -21.32 1.88
CA ALA A 890 -2.03 -20.35 1.02
C ALA A 890 -3.23 -20.98 0.27
N ASP A 891 -3.15 -22.25 -0.09
CA ASP A 891 -4.24 -22.93 -0.82
C ASP A 891 -5.42 -23.22 0.12
N THR A 892 -5.12 -23.72 1.32
CA THR A 892 -6.09 -23.91 2.40
C THR A 892 -6.74 -22.58 2.78
N ALA A 893 -5.95 -21.50 2.88
CA ALA A 893 -6.49 -20.19 3.22
C ALA A 893 -7.47 -19.65 2.18
N VAL A 894 -7.13 -19.77 0.89
CA VAL A 894 -8.02 -19.37 -0.22
C VAL A 894 -9.31 -20.19 -0.24
N ALA A 895 -9.25 -21.47 0.15
CA ALA A 895 -10.43 -22.32 0.25
C ALA A 895 -11.26 -22.04 1.52
N THR A 896 -10.62 -21.54 2.58
CA THR A 896 -11.24 -21.36 3.91
C THR A 896 -11.93 -20.01 4.06
N VAL A 897 -11.25 -18.93 3.64
CA VAL A 897 -11.73 -17.56 3.83
C VAL A 897 -12.87 -17.25 2.86
N GLY A 898 -14.00 -16.81 3.40
CA GLY A 898 -15.18 -16.41 2.66
C GLY A 898 -15.96 -17.60 2.07
N GLN A 899 -15.91 -18.78 2.70
CA GLN A 899 -16.68 -19.94 2.23
C GLN A 899 -18.18 -19.65 2.12
N ASP A 900 -18.82 -20.19 1.09
CA ASP A 900 -20.22 -19.91 0.75
C ASP A 900 -21.18 -20.18 1.91
N ALA A 901 -20.99 -21.30 2.62
CA ALA A 901 -21.82 -21.67 3.77
C ALA A 901 -21.70 -20.65 4.93
N TRP A 902 -20.51 -20.12 5.16
CA TRP A 902 -20.26 -19.13 6.22
C TRP A 902 -20.77 -17.75 5.83
N ARG A 903 -20.61 -17.37 4.55
CA ARG A 903 -21.23 -16.16 4.00
C ARG A 903 -22.76 -16.19 4.09
N ALA A 904 -23.36 -17.34 3.78
CA ALA A 904 -24.80 -17.54 3.94
C ALA A 904 -25.22 -17.41 5.41
N THR A 905 -24.48 -18.03 6.34
CA THR A 905 -24.78 -17.93 7.78
C THR A 905 -24.67 -16.49 8.29
N GLY A 906 -23.62 -15.76 7.91
CA GLY A 906 -23.47 -14.35 8.26
C GLY A 906 -24.57 -13.46 7.65
N TYR A 907 -25.00 -13.75 6.42
CA TYR A 907 -26.13 -13.07 5.79
C TYR A 907 -27.46 -13.35 6.50
N GLU A 908 -27.72 -14.59 6.93
CA GLU A 908 -28.88 -14.90 7.76
C GLU A 908 -28.83 -14.17 9.11
N ALA A 909 -27.64 -14.07 9.74
CA ALA A 909 -27.48 -13.26 10.95
C ALA A 909 -27.80 -11.78 10.70
N GLN A 910 -27.38 -11.22 9.56
CA GLN A 910 -27.74 -9.84 9.17
C GLN A 910 -29.26 -9.66 9.01
N LYS A 911 -29.97 -10.61 8.41
CA LYS A 911 -31.44 -10.54 8.30
C LYS A 911 -32.11 -10.61 9.68
N LYS A 912 -31.63 -11.52 10.54
CA LYS A 912 -32.13 -11.67 11.92
C LYS A 912 -31.86 -10.45 12.80
N SER A 913 -30.76 -9.71 12.57
CA SER A 913 -30.41 -8.55 13.39
C SER A 913 -31.29 -7.33 13.17
N PHE A 914 -32.09 -7.28 12.10
CA PHE A 914 -33.05 -6.19 11.90
C PHE A 914 -34.06 -6.16 13.04
N THR A 915 -34.14 -5.01 13.71
CA THR A 915 -35.13 -4.75 14.77
C THR A 915 -36.17 -3.79 14.25
N LEU A 916 -37.43 -4.24 14.20
CA LEU A 916 -38.57 -3.43 13.78
C LEU A 916 -39.14 -2.66 15.00
N LEU A 917 -39.06 -1.33 15.00
CA LEU A 917 -39.50 -0.50 16.12
C LEU A 917 -40.97 -0.09 16.00
N THR A 918 -41.41 0.28 14.80
CA THR A 918 -42.81 0.61 14.49
C THR A 918 -43.22 -0.03 13.16
N ASN A 919 -44.50 -0.39 13.05
CA ASN A 919 -45.10 -0.94 11.83
C ASN A 919 -46.59 -0.58 11.78
N LYS A 920 -46.90 0.65 11.35
CA LYS A 920 -48.27 1.16 11.29
C LYS A 920 -49.07 0.43 10.23
N ASP A 921 -50.34 0.17 10.56
CA ASP A 921 -51.29 -0.55 9.70
C ASP A 921 -50.78 -1.93 9.23
N ALA A 922 -49.78 -2.49 9.93
CA ALA A 922 -49.07 -3.70 9.55
C ALA A 922 -48.57 -3.68 8.09
N VAL A 923 -48.02 -2.54 7.64
CA VAL A 923 -47.55 -2.35 6.26
C VAL A 923 -46.43 -3.32 5.85
N LEU A 924 -45.55 -3.70 6.78
CA LEU A 924 -44.52 -4.72 6.54
C LEU A 924 -45.00 -6.12 6.97
N PRO A 925 -44.68 -7.18 6.19
CA PRO A 925 -43.83 -7.17 4.99
C PRO A 925 -44.56 -6.64 3.74
N LEU A 926 -43.85 -5.96 2.86
CA LEU A 926 -44.35 -5.61 1.53
C LEU A 926 -44.28 -6.85 0.64
N SER A 927 -45.39 -7.52 0.35
CA SER A 927 -45.37 -8.71 -0.52
C SER A 927 -44.82 -8.37 -1.92
N ALA A 928 -43.67 -8.96 -2.31
CA ALA A 928 -43.02 -8.65 -3.59
C ALA A 928 -43.89 -8.92 -4.83
N PRO A 929 -44.65 -10.04 -4.93
CA PRO A 929 -45.58 -10.26 -6.03
C PRO A 929 -46.68 -9.19 -6.14
N GLU A 930 -47.19 -8.69 -5.02
CA GLU A 930 -48.27 -7.69 -4.98
C GLU A 930 -47.77 -6.30 -5.35
N ASN A 931 -46.48 -6.03 -5.11
CA ASN A 931 -45.83 -4.75 -5.40
C ASN A 931 -45.06 -4.77 -6.74
N SER A 932 -45.25 -5.79 -7.58
CA SER A 932 -44.63 -5.94 -8.89
C SER A 932 -45.16 -4.88 -9.88
N GLY A 933 -44.67 -3.65 -9.76
CA GLY A 933 -45.11 -2.48 -10.54
C GLY A 933 -45.10 -1.18 -9.75
N SER A 934 -44.97 -1.25 -8.42
CA SER A 934 -44.86 -0.08 -7.55
C SER A 934 -43.59 0.70 -7.83
N LYS A 935 -43.69 2.02 -7.67
CA LYS A 935 -42.59 2.98 -7.79
C LYS A 935 -42.03 3.31 -6.42
N PHE A 936 -40.71 3.31 -6.32
CA PHE A 936 -39.99 3.54 -5.07
C PHE A 936 -39.18 4.83 -5.15
N TYR A 937 -39.28 5.67 -4.12
CA TYR A 937 -38.30 6.71 -3.86
C TYR A 937 -37.26 6.17 -2.88
N VAL A 938 -35.97 6.39 -3.12
CA VAL A 938 -34.91 5.86 -2.24
C VAL A 938 -33.87 6.91 -1.89
N GLU A 939 -33.52 6.99 -0.61
CA GLU A 939 -32.41 7.77 -0.09
C GLU A 939 -31.49 6.90 0.78
N GLY A 940 -30.18 7.14 0.73
CA GLY A 940 -29.19 6.36 1.48
C GLY A 940 -29.04 4.90 1.04
N LEU A 941 -29.74 4.50 -0.02
CA LEU A 941 -29.73 3.18 -0.63
C LEU A 941 -29.44 3.32 -2.13
N ASN A 942 -28.55 2.48 -2.67
CA ASN A 942 -28.30 2.48 -4.11
C ASN A 942 -29.51 1.94 -4.87
N ALA A 943 -30.07 2.72 -5.80
CA ALA A 943 -31.23 2.35 -6.60
C ALA A 943 -31.07 1.00 -7.32
N THR A 944 -29.83 0.60 -7.66
CA THR A 944 -29.58 -0.66 -8.36
C THR A 944 -30.03 -1.90 -7.56
N PHE A 945 -30.10 -1.83 -6.23
CA PHE A 945 -30.59 -2.93 -5.39
C PHE A 945 -32.07 -3.23 -5.61
N LEU A 946 -32.89 -2.20 -5.87
CA LEU A 946 -34.31 -2.37 -6.21
C LEU A 946 -34.50 -2.69 -7.70
N GLU A 947 -33.77 -2.02 -8.58
CA GLU A 947 -33.86 -2.24 -10.03
C GLU A 947 -33.50 -3.68 -10.41
N SER A 948 -32.51 -4.28 -9.73
CA SER A 948 -32.12 -5.69 -9.91
C SER A 948 -33.23 -6.68 -9.52
N ARG A 949 -34.16 -6.25 -8.66
CA ARG A 949 -35.38 -6.98 -8.27
C ARG A 949 -36.59 -6.58 -9.12
N HIS A 950 -36.37 -5.87 -10.24
CA HIS A 950 -37.39 -5.40 -11.18
C HIS A 950 -38.37 -4.35 -10.65
N PHE A 951 -38.02 -3.65 -9.57
CA PHE A 951 -38.78 -2.48 -9.09
C PHE A 951 -38.37 -1.20 -9.82
N THR A 952 -39.30 -0.24 -9.93
CA THR A 952 -39.04 1.06 -10.57
C THR A 952 -38.65 2.08 -9.52
N VAL A 953 -37.52 2.76 -9.69
CA VAL A 953 -37.08 3.86 -8.81
C VAL A 953 -37.38 5.21 -9.47
N VAL A 954 -38.01 6.13 -8.72
CA VAL A 954 -38.38 7.48 -9.17
C VAL A 954 -37.56 8.55 -8.45
N GLN A 955 -37.61 9.79 -8.95
CA GLN A 955 -36.72 10.86 -8.51
C GLN A 955 -37.30 11.71 -7.37
N THR A 956 -38.63 11.72 -7.18
CA THR A 956 -39.26 12.49 -6.10
C THR A 956 -40.24 11.63 -5.29
N PRO A 957 -40.44 11.93 -4.00
CA PRO A 957 -41.40 11.21 -3.16
C PRO A 957 -42.82 11.19 -3.73
N GLU A 958 -43.26 12.27 -4.38
CA GLU A 958 -44.63 12.43 -4.89
C GLU A 958 -44.94 11.52 -6.09
N GLU A 959 -43.90 11.02 -6.77
CA GLU A 959 -44.04 10.09 -7.89
C GLU A 959 -44.05 8.62 -7.44
N ALA A 960 -43.76 8.35 -6.16
CA ALA A 960 -43.57 7.03 -5.60
C ALA A 960 -44.82 6.51 -4.88
N ASP A 961 -44.98 5.19 -4.87
CA ASP A 961 -45.98 4.50 -4.05
C ASP A 961 -45.42 4.22 -2.65
N TYR A 962 -44.11 4.01 -2.53
CA TYR A 962 -43.38 3.84 -1.26
C TYR A 962 -42.04 4.58 -1.29
N ALA A 963 -41.55 4.97 -0.11
CA ALA A 963 -40.18 5.45 0.05
C ALA A 963 -39.36 4.58 1.00
N PHE A 964 -38.09 4.34 0.64
CA PHE A 964 -37.08 3.77 1.54
C PHE A 964 -36.03 4.82 1.89
N LEU A 965 -35.97 5.17 3.17
CA LEU A 965 -34.98 6.11 3.70
C LEU A 965 -34.01 5.33 4.58
N ARG A 966 -32.79 5.15 4.10
CA ARG A 966 -31.72 4.52 4.88
C ARG A 966 -30.81 5.59 5.49
N LEU A 967 -30.87 5.74 6.81
CA LEU A 967 -30.24 6.83 7.54
C LEU A 967 -29.13 6.31 8.48
N ALA A 968 -28.23 7.19 8.90
CA ALA A 968 -27.32 6.94 10.02
C ALA A 968 -27.92 7.51 11.31
N ALA A 969 -27.58 6.94 12.47
CA ALA A 969 -27.92 7.53 13.76
C ALA A 969 -27.50 9.02 13.80
N PRO A 970 -28.28 9.91 14.44
CA PRO A 970 -27.89 11.31 14.53
C PRO A 970 -26.56 11.48 15.26
N TYR A 971 -25.72 12.40 14.79
CA TYR A 971 -24.45 12.78 15.41
C TYR A 971 -24.01 14.16 14.93
N GLU A 972 -23.03 14.73 15.63
CA GLU A 972 -22.39 15.99 15.27
C GLU A 972 -21.02 15.72 14.63
N PRO A 973 -20.85 15.92 13.32
CA PRO A 973 -19.58 15.74 12.66
C PRO A 973 -18.51 16.68 13.24
N ARG A 974 -17.42 16.12 13.75
CA ARG A 974 -16.29 16.89 14.29
C ARG A 974 -15.20 17.10 13.25
N PRO A 975 -14.52 18.27 13.25
CA PRO A 975 -13.39 18.51 12.35
C PRO A 975 -12.18 17.67 12.78
N GLY A 976 -11.35 17.25 11.84
CA GLY A 976 -10.14 16.47 12.16
C GLY A 976 -9.88 15.34 11.18
N GLY A 977 -8.73 14.69 11.36
CA GLY A 977 -8.31 13.56 10.54
C GLY A 977 -8.86 12.23 11.07
N PHE A 978 -8.63 11.97 12.36
CA PHE A 978 -9.03 10.74 13.06
C PHE A 978 -10.40 10.89 13.71
N GLU A 979 -10.67 12.04 14.31
CA GLU A 979 -11.90 12.36 15.05
C GLU A 979 -13.17 12.35 14.18
N LYS A 980 -13.05 12.68 12.90
CA LYS A 980 -14.18 12.67 11.95
C LYS A 980 -14.86 11.30 11.80
N ASN A 981 -14.19 10.22 12.23
CA ASN A 981 -14.70 8.85 12.14
C ASN A 981 -15.49 8.41 13.39
N TYR A 982 -15.71 9.32 14.35
CA TYR A 982 -16.46 9.04 15.58
C TYR A 982 -17.82 9.76 15.55
N HIS A 983 -18.90 9.01 15.77
CA HIS A 983 -20.25 9.58 15.94
C HIS A 983 -20.43 10.07 17.38
N SER A 984 -20.08 11.33 17.63
CA SER A 984 -20.17 12.01 18.93
C SER A 984 -21.20 13.14 18.93
N GLY A 985 -21.51 13.70 20.10
CA GLY A 985 -22.41 14.85 20.25
C GLY A 985 -23.89 14.48 20.16
N SER A 986 -24.72 15.43 19.72
CA SER A 986 -26.20 15.35 19.71
C SER A 986 -26.76 14.05 19.14
N LEU A 987 -27.64 13.41 19.91
CA LEU A 987 -28.40 12.24 19.55
C LEU A 987 -29.64 12.60 18.72
N GLU A 988 -29.88 13.87 18.42
CA GLU A 988 -31.01 14.36 17.63
C GLU A 988 -30.60 14.81 16.22
N TYR A 989 -31.50 14.65 15.24
CA TYR A 989 -31.34 15.33 13.96
C TYR A 989 -31.57 16.84 14.12
N ASN A 990 -30.81 17.66 13.39
CA ASN A 990 -31.05 19.10 13.39
C ASN A 990 -32.43 19.45 12.79
N ALA A 991 -32.94 20.64 13.10
CA ALA A 991 -34.27 21.08 12.68
C ALA A 991 -34.49 21.06 11.15
N THR A 992 -33.44 21.33 10.37
CA THR A 992 -33.49 21.28 8.90
C THR A 992 -33.74 19.86 8.42
N GLU A 993 -33.02 18.90 8.98
CA GLU A 993 -33.14 17.50 8.61
C GLU A 993 -34.48 16.90 9.09
N LYS A 994 -34.92 17.22 10.30
CA LYS A 994 -36.27 16.86 10.80
C LYS A 994 -37.38 17.37 9.87
N ALA A 995 -37.31 18.64 9.44
CA ALA A 995 -38.30 19.22 8.54
C ALA A 995 -38.30 18.56 7.14
N ARG A 996 -37.11 18.22 6.62
CA ARG A 996 -36.96 17.52 5.34
C ARG A 996 -37.56 16.12 5.39
N GLN A 997 -37.22 15.35 6.42
CA GLN A 997 -37.76 14.01 6.65
C GLN A 997 -39.29 14.03 6.78
N ALA A 998 -39.83 14.95 7.58
CA ALA A 998 -41.28 15.13 7.75
C ALA A 998 -42.00 15.41 6.42
N ALA A 999 -41.40 16.19 5.52
CA ALA A 999 -41.97 16.46 4.21
C ALA A 999 -42.08 15.18 3.35
N ILE A 1000 -41.09 14.28 3.43
CA ILE A 1000 -41.11 13.00 2.73
C ILE A 1000 -42.18 12.08 3.33
N TYR A 1001 -42.23 11.96 4.66
CA TYR A 1001 -43.22 11.11 5.35
C TYR A 1001 -44.66 11.54 5.07
N ALA A 1002 -44.90 12.84 4.87
CA ALA A 1002 -46.20 13.38 4.51
C ALA A 1002 -46.57 13.15 3.04
N ALA A 1003 -45.58 13.03 2.15
CA ALA A 1003 -45.78 12.85 0.71
C ALA A 1003 -46.08 11.40 0.33
N VAL A 1004 -45.43 10.42 0.99
CA VAL A 1004 -45.48 9.00 0.60
C VAL A 1004 -45.29 8.07 1.80
N PRO A 1005 -45.97 6.89 1.85
CA PRO A 1005 -45.69 5.86 2.83
C PRO A 1005 -44.20 5.49 2.87
N THR A 1006 -43.54 5.81 3.98
CA THR A 1006 -42.09 5.71 4.10
C THR A 1006 -41.69 4.64 5.10
N ILE A 1007 -40.79 3.75 4.69
CA ILE A 1007 -40.11 2.77 5.54
C ILE A 1007 -38.68 3.28 5.77
N VAL A 1008 -38.35 3.51 7.04
CA VAL A 1008 -37.06 4.04 7.46
C VAL A 1008 -36.20 2.91 8.01
N ASP A 1009 -34.94 2.88 7.59
CA ASP A 1009 -33.91 1.94 8.04
C ASP A 1009 -32.73 2.71 8.61
N ILE A 1010 -32.51 2.64 9.93
CA ILE A 1010 -31.43 3.39 10.59
C ILE A 1010 -30.26 2.46 10.92
N TYR A 1011 -29.06 2.82 10.44
CA TYR A 1011 -27.81 2.31 10.99
C TYR A 1011 -27.61 2.90 12.38
N LEU A 1012 -27.89 2.08 13.40
CA LEU A 1012 -27.96 2.48 14.79
C LEU A 1012 -26.75 1.97 15.58
N ASP A 1013 -25.63 2.68 15.48
CA ASP A 1013 -24.40 2.41 16.22
C ASP A 1013 -24.35 3.08 17.61
N ARG A 1014 -25.34 3.93 17.91
CA ARG A 1014 -25.55 4.56 19.21
C ARG A 1014 -27.04 4.85 19.47
N PRO A 1015 -27.49 5.03 20.74
CA PRO A 1015 -28.89 5.25 21.09
C PRO A 1015 -29.43 6.64 20.66
N GLY A 1016 -29.78 6.80 19.39
CA GLY A 1016 -30.30 8.07 18.86
C GLY A 1016 -31.68 8.45 19.39
N ALA A 1017 -31.93 9.76 19.48
CA ALA A 1017 -33.19 10.39 19.88
C ALA A 1017 -33.94 10.95 18.66
N PHE A 1018 -34.89 10.15 18.15
CA PHE A 1018 -35.68 10.48 16.94
C PHE A 1018 -37.16 10.09 17.07
N PRO A 1019 -37.87 10.53 18.15
CA PRO A 1019 -39.29 10.20 18.34
C PRO A 1019 -40.16 10.59 17.12
N GLU A 1020 -39.81 11.67 16.43
CA GLU A 1020 -40.53 12.13 15.25
C GLU A 1020 -40.55 11.12 14.10
N ILE A 1021 -39.51 10.29 13.95
CA ILE A 1021 -39.49 9.24 12.92
C ILE A 1021 -40.44 8.11 13.30
N ALA A 1022 -40.41 7.66 14.56
CA ALA A 1022 -41.34 6.66 15.07
C ALA A 1022 -42.81 7.10 14.91
N ASP A 1023 -43.08 8.39 15.18
CA ASP A 1023 -44.40 8.99 15.11
C ASP A 1023 -44.90 9.26 13.69
N GLN A 1024 -44.02 9.50 12.72
CA GLN A 1024 -44.43 9.92 11.36
C GLN A 1024 -44.20 8.86 10.28
N ALA A 1025 -43.11 8.09 10.32
CA ALA A 1025 -42.86 7.03 9.35
C ALA A 1025 -43.92 5.91 9.43
N HIS A 1026 -44.16 5.20 8.33
CA HIS A 1026 -45.08 4.06 8.32
C HIS A 1026 -44.45 2.83 8.99
N ALA A 1027 -43.15 2.62 8.76
CA ALA A 1027 -42.37 1.64 9.50
C ALA A 1027 -40.98 2.18 9.81
N LEU A 1028 -40.45 1.80 10.96
CA LEU A 1028 -39.10 2.15 11.41
C LEU A 1028 -38.36 0.86 11.79
N MET A 1029 -37.25 0.62 11.11
CA MET A 1029 -36.34 -0.50 11.34
C MET A 1029 -34.94 0.00 11.67
N VAL A 1030 -34.16 -0.82 12.37
CA VAL A 1030 -32.76 -0.55 12.65
C VAL A 1030 -31.90 -1.77 12.28
N ASN A 1031 -30.70 -1.52 11.74
CA ASN A 1031 -29.92 -2.57 11.06
C ASN A 1031 -28.60 -2.98 11.73
N PHE A 1032 -28.05 -2.18 12.64
CA PHE A 1032 -26.78 -2.44 13.34
C PHE A 1032 -25.63 -2.93 12.43
N GLY A 1033 -25.52 -2.37 11.22
CA GLY A 1033 -24.50 -2.76 10.26
C GLY A 1033 -24.86 -4.04 9.50
N ALA A 1034 -26.05 -4.09 8.91
CA ALA A 1034 -26.48 -5.15 7.99
C ALA A 1034 -26.56 -4.63 6.55
N SER A 1035 -26.51 -5.50 5.54
CA SER A 1035 -26.50 -5.07 4.14
C SER A 1035 -27.83 -4.50 3.62
N PRO A 1036 -27.77 -3.63 2.58
CA PRO A 1036 -28.91 -3.27 1.74
C PRO A 1036 -29.76 -4.44 1.27
N ASP A 1037 -29.12 -5.53 0.82
CA ASP A 1037 -29.85 -6.71 0.35
C ASP A 1037 -30.60 -7.39 1.50
N ALA A 1038 -29.98 -7.55 2.67
CA ALA A 1038 -30.65 -8.11 3.84
C ALA A 1038 -31.86 -7.26 4.29
N PHE A 1039 -31.74 -5.93 4.20
CA PHE A 1039 -32.87 -5.02 4.44
C PHE A 1039 -34.04 -5.31 3.50
N LEU A 1040 -33.78 -5.38 2.19
CA LEU A 1040 -34.82 -5.65 1.20
C LEU A 1040 -35.44 -7.03 1.38
N ASP A 1041 -34.64 -8.06 1.66
CA ASP A 1041 -35.15 -9.40 1.89
C ASP A 1041 -36.07 -9.47 3.11
N VAL A 1042 -35.74 -8.74 4.19
CA VAL A 1042 -36.61 -8.63 5.37
C VAL A 1042 -37.88 -7.84 5.02
N VAL A 1043 -37.76 -6.65 4.43
CA VAL A 1043 -38.90 -5.79 4.06
C VAL A 1043 -39.89 -6.50 3.14
N PHE A 1044 -39.39 -7.29 2.18
CA PHE A 1044 -40.22 -8.01 1.22
C PHE A 1044 -40.61 -9.43 1.68
N GLY A 1045 -40.19 -9.86 2.87
CA GLY A 1045 -40.50 -11.19 3.40
C GLY A 1045 -39.93 -12.36 2.57
N VAL A 1046 -38.81 -12.15 1.88
CA VAL A 1046 -38.21 -13.13 0.96
C VAL A 1046 -37.85 -14.41 1.72
N ASP A 1047 -38.30 -15.56 1.21
CA ASP A 1047 -38.10 -16.88 1.83
C ASP A 1047 -38.56 -16.96 3.30
N GLY A 1048 -39.56 -16.16 3.68
CA GLY A 1048 -40.05 -16.09 5.07
C GLY A 1048 -39.14 -15.31 6.01
N SER A 1049 -38.19 -14.53 5.48
CA SER A 1049 -37.33 -13.65 6.28
C SER A 1049 -38.17 -12.59 6.99
N GLY A 1050 -37.86 -12.33 8.26
CA GLY A 1050 -38.53 -11.30 9.05
C GLY A 1050 -37.62 -10.77 10.16
N PRO A 1051 -37.97 -9.61 10.74
CA PRO A 1051 -37.17 -9.00 11.80
C PRO A 1051 -37.20 -9.87 13.06
N MET A 1052 -36.02 -10.24 13.57
CA MET A 1052 -35.87 -10.98 14.82
C MET A 1052 -35.11 -10.19 15.89
N GLY A 1053 -34.52 -9.05 15.53
CA GLY A 1053 -33.73 -8.26 16.46
C GLY A 1053 -34.58 -7.65 17.58
N LEU A 1054 -33.93 -7.41 18.72
CA LEU A 1054 -34.44 -6.67 19.86
C LEU A 1054 -33.42 -5.59 20.24
N LEU A 1055 -33.89 -4.40 20.62
CA LEU A 1055 -33.02 -3.29 20.99
C LEU A 1055 -32.04 -3.67 22.12
N PRO A 1056 -30.72 -3.47 21.97
CA PRO A 1056 -29.72 -3.73 23.01
C PRO A 1056 -29.60 -2.60 24.05
N PHE A 1057 -30.40 -1.54 23.93
CA PHE A 1057 -30.46 -0.41 24.86
C PHE A 1057 -31.80 0.35 24.76
N ASP A 1058 -32.09 1.21 25.72
CA ASP A 1058 -33.13 2.22 25.70
C ASP A 1058 -32.82 3.32 24.68
N LEU A 1059 -33.84 3.80 23.97
CA LEU A 1059 -33.74 4.94 23.06
C LEU A 1059 -34.24 6.21 23.75
N PRO A 1060 -33.37 7.20 24.03
CA PRO A 1060 -33.78 8.44 24.67
C PRO A 1060 -34.73 9.24 23.76
N ARG A 1061 -35.60 10.04 24.37
CA ARG A 1061 -36.56 10.88 23.63
C ARG A 1061 -35.93 12.18 23.11
N SER A 1062 -34.88 12.68 23.76
CA SER A 1062 -34.19 13.92 23.43
C SER A 1062 -32.76 13.92 23.97
N ASP A 1063 -31.95 14.88 23.53
CA ASP A 1063 -30.63 15.15 24.14
C ASP A 1063 -30.75 15.48 25.63
N GLU A 1064 -31.77 16.25 26.03
CA GLU A 1064 -32.03 16.58 27.44
C GLU A 1064 -32.32 15.33 28.29
N ALA A 1065 -33.03 14.34 27.71
CA ALA A 1065 -33.30 13.07 28.40
C ALA A 1065 -32.03 12.22 28.55
N ALA A 1066 -31.11 12.28 27.58
CA ALA A 1066 -29.80 11.63 27.65
C ALA A 1066 -28.87 12.35 28.64
N GLU A 1067 -28.85 13.69 28.64
CA GLU A 1067 -28.08 14.51 29.58
C GLU A 1067 -28.48 14.31 31.04
N ALA A 1068 -29.74 13.94 31.29
CA ALA A 1068 -30.25 13.65 32.62
C ALA A 1068 -29.85 12.26 33.16
N GLN A 1069 -29.29 11.39 32.30
CA GLN A 1069 -28.82 10.05 32.71
C GLN A 1069 -27.54 10.17 33.54
N MET A 1070 -27.37 9.23 34.45
CA MET A 1070 -26.12 9.02 35.16
C MET A 1070 -25.19 8.18 34.27
N GLU A 1071 -23.98 8.68 33.99
CA GLU A 1071 -23.10 8.06 33.00
C GLU A 1071 -22.78 6.58 33.30
N ASP A 1072 -22.85 6.14 34.56
CA ASP A 1072 -22.57 4.76 34.99
C ASP A 1072 -23.79 3.86 35.22
N VAL A 1073 -25.02 4.35 35.01
CA VAL A 1073 -26.24 3.60 35.34
C VAL A 1073 -27.03 3.23 34.07
N PRO A 1074 -27.25 1.94 33.79
CA PRO A 1074 -28.10 1.54 32.68
C PRO A 1074 -29.59 1.70 33.02
N PHE A 1075 -30.44 1.81 32.00
CA PHE A 1075 -31.91 1.85 32.13
C PHE A 1075 -32.49 2.99 32.99
N ASP A 1076 -31.72 4.04 33.30
CA ASP A 1076 -32.22 5.21 34.02
C ASP A 1076 -32.84 6.27 33.09
N THR A 1077 -32.87 5.99 31.78
CA THR A 1077 -33.54 6.81 30.76
C THR A 1077 -34.97 7.14 31.20
N VAL A 1078 -35.24 8.45 31.35
CA VAL A 1078 -36.57 8.98 31.65
C VAL A 1078 -37.39 9.03 30.35
N ASP A 1079 -38.59 8.44 30.38
CA ASP A 1079 -39.55 8.41 29.25
C ASP A 1079 -38.91 8.08 27.87
N PRO A 1080 -38.24 6.91 27.73
CA PRO A 1080 -37.65 6.53 26.45
C PRO A 1080 -38.73 6.26 25.41
N VAL A 1081 -38.36 6.49 24.15
CA VAL A 1081 -39.23 6.20 23.00
C VAL A 1081 -39.45 4.69 22.88
N PHE A 1082 -38.37 3.91 23.04
CA PHE A 1082 -38.39 2.46 23.07
C PHE A 1082 -37.45 1.95 24.16
N ARG A 1083 -37.85 0.89 24.86
CA ARG A 1083 -37.04 0.26 25.90
C ARG A 1083 -36.13 -0.83 25.31
N PHE A 1084 -35.06 -1.14 26.02
CA PHE A 1084 -34.30 -2.38 25.86
C PHE A 1084 -35.23 -3.58 25.69
N GLY A 1085 -34.92 -4.44 24.72
CA GLY A 1085 -35.74 -5.61 24.42
C GLY A 1085 -36.95 -5.33 23.53
N HIS A 1086 -37.22 -4.07 23.13
CA HIS A 1086 -38.26 -3.77 22.16
C HIS A 1086 -37.87 -4.24 20.75
N GLY A 1087 -38.84 -4.81 20.04
CA GLY A 1087 -38.69 -5.25 18.66
C GLY A 1087 -39.94 -6.01 18.22
N LEU A 1088 -40.65 -5.48 17.24
CA LEU A 1088 -41.86 -6.07 16.67
C LEU A 1088 -41.51 -7.26 15.77
N ARG A 1089 -42.52 -8.10 15.55
CA ARG A 1089 -42.51 -9.17 14.56
C ARG A 1089 -43.58 -8.89 13.52
N TYR A 1090 -43.46 -9.50 12.35
CA TYR A 1090 -44.59 -9.59 11.44
C TYR A 1090 -45.71 -10.40 12.11
N ALA A 1091 -46.96 -10.02 11.87
CA ALA A 1091 -48.09 -10.81 12.33
C ALA A 1091 -48.05 -12.19 11.64
N ASP A 1092 -48.41 -13.26 12.37
CA ASP A 1092 -48.59 -14.58 11.75
C ASP A 1092 -49.62 -14.43 10.61
N CYS A 1093 -49.19 -14.66 9.37
CA CYS A 1093 -50.05 -14.58 8.18
C CYS A 1093 -51.09 -15.69 8.13
#